data_AF-A0A918G8T8-F1
#
_entry.id   AF-A0A918G8T8-F1
#
_cell.length_a   1.000
_cell.length_b   1.000
_cell.length_c   1.000
_cell.angle_alpha   90.00
_cell.angle_beta   90.00
_cell.angle_gamma   90.00
#
_symmetry.space_group_name_H-M   'P 1'
#
loop_
_entity.id
_entity.type
_entity.pdbx_description
1 polymer ?
#
loop_
_entity_poly.entity_id
_entity_poly.type
_entity_poly.pdbx_seq_one_letter_code
_entity_poly.pdbx_strand_id
1 'polypeptide(L)'
;MFAAVAALLGAVLMVLDSAAAGADPVGAGSYSTTAPGPAPSGCADLSTDPRHWVTADAPSGAVPTNDWWSSILWKRTNCAYGEPLFAQPLGFRAQSAGLGVSYSTKPTISGGAKGVGEYHFAYQEDFVVGVAGLAAPEVKVDDWSDWTVSPYLGDGTHTLRATIGSGLPFAYFRATGGDAQIRTAAGPVDVWSASGSMIGYTVDGHDYVAFAPKGATWSVSGSTLTSSLAGKDYFSVAVLPTTPSTSAADREALAAEYAEYAYAEVTGTAVSYRYDEADSTVTTTYRFTTTALEGSANGTVAALMPHQWRHLSDGSPLPQSYVSSRGPLKVLCGVTSFSTSMVFHGVLPEVPAVADSAGADAATLQAYLNAEQADPARQVSDDTYWTGKGLGRAARLAEIADQTGNAEVRDAALSVIRSRLTDWFTASPGETGHLFAYDGKWGTLIGYPASYGSDQELNDHHFHYGYFIAAAATLARFDPVWADADHYGGMVDLLIRDADNYDRADKRFPYLRDFDIYAGHDWASGHGSFAAGNNQESSSEGMNFDNALIQWGTATGNKAVRDAGVYLYTTQAAAIEDYWFDAHDQVYPSGFPHKEVGMVWSNGGAYSTWFSSAPEQIQGINLLPVTGGHLYLGDDPAYVRANYREMLDQAGRNRPGIWPDIWYEYLALGDGDAALADFRADSSLTSEEGESKAHTFHWIRNLAALGTVDTTVTADSPLTAVFVKNGARTYVAANTTGEDATVRFSDGTTVQAPAGRTVTAGAHIWSGGSAPGNTGSTPTPTPTPTPTPTGTPTPPATPTPTPTPTSSGSTGSSPTLYPSADGTLTGTAGPAGRATVASADGVNHDGSPYKPVTFTASGLDLTYAGGTTRFDLSVDAGQAVADGVQIQVSYDCLGSGKWDRVETYRYFATDPLPGWEHYTDAAGLLSASGAPCDLRNGTVQAKVWNALGNAPSTLGTGDLSALRLPYT
;
A
#
# COMPACT_ATOMS: atom_id res chain seq x y z
N MET A 1 17.10 -9.74 -83.95
CA MET A 1 18.46 -10.28 -84.20
C MET A 1 19.37 -9.69 -83.14
N PHE A 2 19.96 -10.54 -82.28
CA PHE A 2 21.00 -10.28 -81.26
C PHE A 2 21.00 -9.01 -80.38
N ALA A 3 20.94 -9.28 -79.06
CA ALA A 3 21.69 -8.62 -77.97
C ALA A 3 21.38 -7.13 -77.61
N ALA A 4 21.66 -6.64 -76.40
CA ALA A 4 22.32 -7.25 -75.24
C ALA A 4 21.62 -6.88 -73.91
N VAL A 5 21.93 -7.59 -72.82
CA VAL A 5 21.46 -7.31 -71.46
C VAL A 5 22.45 -6.42 -70.72
N ALA A 6 21.96 -5.47 -69.92
CA ALA A 6 22.69 -4.86 -68.82
C ALA A 6 21.73 -4.64 -67.64
N ALA A 7 21.95 -5.35 -66.53
CA ALA A 7 21.23 -5.16 -65.28
C ALA A 7 22.19 -4.53 -64.26
N LEU A 8 21.78 -3.44 -63.61
CA LEU A 8 22.43 -2.95 -62.39
C LEU A 8 21.60 -3.35 -61.18
N LEU A 9 22.23 -3.97 -60.19
CA LEU A 9 21.66 -4.07 -58.85
C LEU A 9 21.88 -2.73 -58.14
N GLY A 10 20.79 -2.09 -57.71
CA GLY A 10 20.85 -1.08 -56.65
C GLY A 10 20.73 -1.79 -55.30
N ALA A 11 21.81 -1.83 -54.52
CA ALA A 11 21.76 -2.36 -53.17
C ALA A 11 21.17 -1.30 -52.23
N VAL A 12 19.99 -1.59 -51.66
CA VAL A 12 19.44 -0.81 -50.54
C VAL A 12 20.13 -1.30 -49.27
N LEU A 13 20.91 -0.44 -48.62
CA LEU A 13 21.30 -0.69 -47.24
C LEU A 13 20.08 -0.47 -46.35
N MET A 14 19.52 -1.56 -45.83
CA MET A 14 18.75 -1.48 -44.59
C MET A 14 19.77 -1.31 -43.47
N VAL A 15 19.81 -0.12 -42.88
CA VAL A 15 20.40 0.05 -41.55
C VAL A 15 19.40 -0.56 -40.58
N LEU A 16 19.72 -1.76 -40.10
CA LEU A 16 19.06 -2.33 -38.93
C LEU A 16 19.75 -1.72 -37.72
N ASP A 17 19.09 -0.77 -37.06
CA ASP A 17 19.53 -0.34 -35.73
C ASP A 17 19.36 -1.51 -34.77
N SER A 18 20.48 -2.12 -34.40
CA SER A 18 20.54 -3.10 -33.33
C SER A 18 20.50 -2.34 -32.01
N ALA A 19 19.30 -2.24 -31.42
CA ALA A 19 19.14 -1.78 -30.04
C ALA A 19 20.15 -2.52 -29.14
N ALA A 20 20.87 -1.77 -28.30
CA ALA A 20 21.92 -2.32 -27.47
C ALA A 20 21.28 -3.17 -26.35
N ALA A 21 21.53 -4.48 -26.37
CA ALA A 21 20.98 -5.39 -25.37
C ALA A 21 21.38 -4.94 -23.95
N GLY A 22 20.41 -4.39 -23.22
CA GLY A 22 20.61 -3.75 -21.93
C GLY A 22 19.71 -2.54 -21.68
N ALA A 23 19.39 -1.73 -22.71
CA ALA A 23 18.54 -0.54 -22.54
C ALA A 23 17.62 -0.27 -23.74
N ASP A 24 16.34 0.01 -23.46
CA ASP A 24 15.31 0.37 -24.44
C ASP A 24 15.08 1.89 -24.44
N PRO A 25 15.02 2.56 -25.60
CA PRO A 25 14.85 4.02 -25.69
C PRO A 25 13.38 4.46 -25.53
N VAL A 26 13.20 5.61 -24.87
CA VAL A 26 11.92 6.28 -24.64
C VAL A 26 12.10 7.78 -24.88
N GLY A 27 11.81 8.21 -26.11
CA GLY A 27 12.14 9.56 -26.57
C GLY A 27 13.66 9.74 -26.64
N ALA A 28 14.20 10.66 -25.83
CA ALA A 28 15.63 10.87 -25.62
C ALA A 28 16.17 10.14 -24.38
N GLY A 29 15.30 9.61 -23.51
CA GLY A 29 15.67 8.79 -22.36
C GLY A 29 15.67 7.29 -22.66
N SER A 30 15.86 6.48 -21.63
CA SER A 30 15.86 5.01 -21.70
C SER A 30 15.64 4.35 -20.33
N TYR A 31 15.05 3.15 -20.34
CA TYR A 31 15.03 2.24 -19.19
C TYR A 31 15.87 0.99 -19.48
N SER A 32 16.40 0.36 -18.42
CA SER A 32 17.15 -0.90 -18.54
C SER A 32 16.21 -2.10 -18.71
N THR A 33 16.53 -3.01 -19.61
CA THR A 33 15.86 -4.32 -19.75
C THR A 33 16.55 -5.40 -18.90
N THR A 34 17.41 -5.03 -17.97
CA THR A 34 18.16 -5.95 -17.09
C THR A 34 18.37 -5.28 -15.73
N ALA A 35 17.72 -5.81 -14.70
CA ALA A 35 17.84 -5.29 -13.34
C ALA A 35 19.33 -5.25 -12.89
N PRO A 36 19.87 -4.10 -12.46
CA PRO A 36 21.23 -4.01 -11.94
C PRO A 36 21.34 -4.48 -10.48
N GLY A 37 20.23 -4.46 -9.75
CA GLY A 37 20.11 -4.87 -8.35
C GLY A 37 19.19 -6.09 -8.16
N PRO A 38 18.71 -6.31 -6.94
CA PRO A 38 17.70 -7.33 -6.64
C PRO A 38 16.41 -7.13 -7.43
N ALA A 39 15.65 -8.21 -7.62
CA ALA A 39 14.34 -8.21 -8.27
C ALA A 39 13.24 -8.61 -7.26
N PRO A 40 11.95 -8.33 -7.54
CA PRO A 40 10.85 -8.65 -6.62
C PRO A 40 10.80 -10.14 -6.28
N SER A 41 10.58 -10.47 -5.00
CA SER A 41 10.80 -11.84 -4.49
C SER A 41 9.79 -12.27 -3.42
N GLY A 42 9.61 -13.58 -3.24
CA GLY A 42 8.62 -14.15 -2.32
C GLY A 42 8.77 -15.67 -2.19
N CYS A 43 7.66 -16.38 -1.98
CA CYS A 43 7.65 -17.84 -1.99
C CYS A 43 7.74 -18.44 -3.40
N ALA A 44 8.51 -19.53 -3.56
CA ALA A 44 8.88 -20.11 -4.86
C ALA A 44 9.70 -19.12 -5.74
N ASP A 45 9.98 -19.48 -6.99
CA ASP A 45 10.85 -18.71 -7.89
C ASP A 45 10.13 -17.49 -8.51
N LEU A 46 9.39 -16.70 -7.72
CA LEU A 46 8.60 -15.53 -8.17
C LEU A 46 9.42 -14.43 -8.85
N SER A 47 10.71 -14.31 -8.53
CA SER A 47 11.65 -13.44 -9.27
C SER A 47 11.92 -13.90 -10.70
N THR A 48 11.42 -15.09 -11.08
CA THR A 48 11.47 -15.66 -12.44
C THR A 48 10.09 -15.94 -13.03
N ASP A 49 9.08 -16.20 -12.21
CA ASP A 49 7.69 -16.47 -12.60
C ASP A 49 6.70 -15.83 -11.58
N PRO A 50 6.36 -14.54 -11.72
CA PRO A 50 5.37 -13.89 -10.85
C PRO A 50 3.94 -14.42 -11.00
N ARG A 51 3.71 -15.32 -11.97
CA ARG A 51 2.42 -15.95 -12.24
C ARG A 51 2.35 -17.38 -11.67
N HIS A 52 3.33 -17.79 -10.87
CA HIS A 52 3.38 -19.10 -10.21
C HIS A 52 2.09 -19.46 -9.44
N TRP A 53 1.50 -18.46 -8.78
CA TRP A 53 0.32 -18.62 -7.92
C TRP A 53 -1.02 -18.32 -8.61
N VAL A 54 -1.08 -18.22 -9.94
CA VAL A 54 -2.35 -18.07 -10.68
C VAL A 54 -2.76 -19.36 -11.43
N THR A 55 -4.04 -19.46 -11.80
CA THR A 55 -4.55 -20.56 -12.66
C THR A 55 -4.32 -20.23 -14.15
N ALA A 56 -4.81 -21.09 -15.05
CA ALA A 56 -4.74 -20.84 -16.49
C ALA A 56 -5.76 -19.81 -16.99
N ASP A 57 -6.81 -19.53 -16.21
CA ASP A 57 -7.92 -18.65 -16.58
C ASP A 57 -7.70 -17.20 -16.14
N ALA A 58 -6.73 -16.96 -15.25
CA ALA A 58 -6.43 -15.66 -14.66
C ALA A 58 -5.97 -14.59 -15.68
N PRO A 59 -6.45 -13.33 -15.59
CA PRO A 59 -6.18 -12.26 -16.57
C PRO A 59 -4.72 -12.12 -17.00
N SER A 60 -4.49 -12.15 -18.32
CA SER A 60 -3.15 -12.12 -18.92
C SER A 60 -2.52 -10.73 -18.92
N GLY A 61 -1.23 -10.64 -18.59
CA GLY A 61 -0.44 -9.40 -18.62
C GLY A 61 0.34 -9.20 -17.33
N ALA A 62 0.66 -7.94 -17.05
CA ALA A 62 1.19 -7.48 -15.77
C ALA A 62 0.35 -7.95 -14.59
N VAL A 63 1.00 -8.08 -13.44
CA VAL A 63 0.48 -8.73 -12.25
C VAL A 63 0.12 -7.67 -11.19
N PRO A 64 -1.11 -7.68 -10.62
CA PRO A 64 -1.46 -6.78 -9.53
C PRO A 64 -0.58 -6.98 -8.30
N THR A 65 -0.23 -5.86 -7.69
CA THR A 65 0.50 -5.72 -6.42
C THR A 65 -0.22 -4.61 -5.64
N ASN A 66 0.19 -4.31 -4.40
CA ASN A 66 -0.29 -3.13 -3.65
C ASN A 66 -1.82 -3.12 -3.45
N ASP A 67 -2.38 -4.29 -3.13
CA ASP A 67 -3.83 -4.50 -3.02
C ASP A 67 -4.18 -5.30 -1.74
N TRP A 68 -5.39 -5.17 -1.20
CA TRP A 68 -5.87 -5.85 0.02
C TRP A 68 -5.85 -7.39 -0.09
N TRP A 69 -5.79 -7.93 -1.31
CA TRP A 69 -5.69 -9.36 -1.60
C TRP A 69 -4.30 -9.83 -2.10
N SER A 70 -3.31 -8.93 -2.24
CA SER A 70 -1.99 -9.26 -2.82
C SER A 70 -1.29 -10.45 -2.16
N SER A 71 -1.55 -10.73 -0.87
CA SER A 71 -0.89 -11.82 -0.16
C SER A 71 -1.19 -13.23 -0.66
N ILE A 72 -2.31 -13.48 -1.36
CA ILE A 72 -2.58 -14.81 -1.98
C ILE A 72 -1.94 -14.98 -3.36
N LEU A 73 -1.59 -13.86 -4.02
CA LEU A 73 -0.92 -13.86 -5.32
C LEU A 73 0.60 -13.79 -5.16
N TRP A 74 1.11 -12.90 -4.31
CA TRP A 74 2.55 -12.77 -4.03
C TRP A 74 3.02 -13.82 -3.03
N LYS A 75 2.24 -14.11 -1.99
CA LYS A 75 2.61 -15.01 -0.89
C LYS A 75 4.03 -14.76 -0.37
N ARG A 76 4.25 -13.66 0.36
CA ARG A 76 5.59 -13.41 0.92
C ARG A 76 5.91 -14.38 2.05
N THR A 77 5.08 -14.45 3.09
CA THR A 77 5.27 -15.23 4.33
C THR A 77 4.71 -16.65 4.23
N ASN A 78 3.39 -16.79 4.08
CA ASN A 78 2.69 -18.06 3.97
C ASN A 78 2.64 -18.57 2.51
N CYS A 79 3.64 -19.36 2.13
CA CYS A 79 3.79 -19.91 0.78
C CYS A 79 2.62 -20.77 0.29
N ALA A 80 1.82 -21.34 1.18
CA ALA A 80 0.68 -22.17 0.78
C ALA A 80 -0.57 -21.32 0.54
N TYR A 81 -0.93 -20.43 1.47
CA TYR A 81 -2.27 -19.83 1.53
C TYR A 81 -2.35 -18.30 1.65
N GLY A 82 -1.23 -17.58 1.70
CA GLY A 82 -1.25 -16.13 1.97
C GLY A 82 -1.72 -15.78 3.39
N GLU A 83 -2.00 -14.51 3.63
CA GLU A 83 -2.41 -13.98 4.94
C GLU A 83 -3.91 -13.60 4.96
N PRO A 84 -4.49 -13.15 6.09
CA PRO A 84 -5.89 -12.73 6.12
C PRO A 84 -6.14 -11.53 5.19
N LEU A 85 -7.23 -11.61 4.42
CA LEU A 85 -7.63 -10.62 3.42
C LEU A 85 -8.86 -9.87 3.95
N PHE A 86 -8.82 -8.55 4.02
CA PHE A 86 -9.86 -7.73 4.67
C PHE A 86 -10.66 -6.92 3.64
N ALA A 87 -11.56 -7.59 2.92
CA ALA A 87 -12.44 -6.96 1.92
C ALA A 87 -13.46 -5.99 2.54
N GLN A 88 -13.97 -6.33 3.74
CA GLN A 88 -15.01 -5.62 4.49
C GLN A 88 -16.41 -5.64 3.80
N PRO A 89 -17.49 -6.03 4.51
CA PRO A 89 -17.54 -6.42 5.91
C PRO A 89 -16.83 -7.75 6.21
N LEU A 90 -16.65 -8.62 5.21
CA LEU A 90 -16.01 -9.92 5.40
C LEU A 90 -14.48 -9.84 5.39
N GLY A 91 -13.87 -10.61 6.27
CA GLY A 91 -12.47 -11.03 6.20
C GLY A 91 -12.36 -12.50 5.78
N PHE A 92 -11.29 -12.86 5.07
CA PHE A 92 -11.09 -14.19 4.51
C PHE A 92 -9.69 -14.72 4.79
N ARG A 93 -9.52 -16.04 4.92
CA ARG A 93 -8.18 -16.68 4.90
C ARG A 93 -8.25 -18.05 4.23
N ALA A 94 -7.41 -18.29 3.23
CA ALA A 94 -7.36 -19.61 2.60
C ALA A 94 -6.68 -20.65 3.51
N GLN A 95 -7.09 -21.92 3.40
CA GLN A 95 -6.49 -23.05 4.09
C GLN A 95 -6.81 -24.37 3.35
N SER A 96 -6.17 -25.47 3.74
CA SER A 96 -6.25 -26.75 3.03
C SER A 96 -7.69 -27.29 2.85
N ALA A 97 -8.57 -27.03 3.82
CA ALA A 97 -9.95 -27.50 3.81
C ALA A 97 -10.94 -26.56 3.09
N GLY A 98 -10.51 -25.38 2.63
CA GLY A 98 -11.42 -24.36 2.06
C GLY A 98 -11.03 -22.92 2.38
N LEU A 99 -11.96 -21.99 2.14
CA LEU A 99 -11.83 -20.57 2.47
C LEU A 99 -12.45 -20.31 3.85
N GLY A 100 -11.64 -19.91 4.82
CA GLY A 100 -12.09 -19.38 6.10
C GLY A 100 -12.73 -18.00 5.94
N VAL A 101 -13.76 -17.74 6.73
CA VAL A 101 -14.58 -16.51 6.70
C VAL A 101 -14.66 -15.94 8.12
N SER A 102 -14.64 -14.61 8.21
CA SER A 102 -14.71 -13.82 9.45
C SER A 102 -15.58 -12.59 9.26
N TYR A 103 -16.39 -12.23 10.26
CA TYR A 103 -16.94 -10.89 10.40
C TYR A 103 -16.56 -10.32 11.77
N SER A 104 -15.30 -9.94 11.93
CA SER A 104 -14.78 -9.38 13.18
C SER A 104 -15.39 -8.00 13.46
N THR A 105 -16.33 -7.93 14.41
CA THR A 105 -17.02 -6.69 14.82
C THR A 105 -16.53 -6.09 16.13
N LYS A 106 -15.49 -6.68 16.74
CA LYS A 106 -14.95 -6.31 18.05
C LYS A 106 -13.51 -5.80 17.88
N PRO A 107 -13.23 -4.50 18.07
CA PRO A 107 -11.88 -4.00 18.01
C PRO A 107 -11.09 -4.43 19.25
N THR A 108 -9.88 -4.93 19.03
CA THR A 108 -8.79 -4.81 20.01
C THR A 108 -8.33 -3.35 20.02
N ILE A 109 -7.92 -2.85 21.19
CA ILE A 109 -7.23 -1.57 21.32
C ILE A 109 -6.01 -1.81 22.22
N SER A 110 -4.84 -1.32 21.81
CA SER A 110 -3.59 -1.47 22.55
C SER A 110 -2.82 -0.14 22.61
N GLY A 111 -1.76 -0.07 23.42
CA GLY A 111 -1.14 1.20 23.82
C GLY A 111 -1.94 1.95 24.88
N GLY A 112 -1.89 3.29 24.85
CA GLY A 112 -2.61 4.15 25.80
C GLY A 112 -2.52 5.63 25.43
N ALA A 113 -3.06 6.52 26.24
CA ALA A 113 -3.21 7.95 25.91
C ALA A 113 -1.90 8.77 25.80
N LYS A 114 -0.73 8.12 25.85
CA LYS A 114 0.61 8.68 25.62
C LYS A 114 1.52 7.61 25.00
N GLY A 115 2.27 7.99 23.96
CA GLY A 115 3.13 7.07 23.20
C GLY A 115 2.37 6.38 22.07
N VAL A 116 2.92 5.27 21.57
CA VAL A 116 2.31 4.48 20.50
C VAL A 116 1.09 3.69 20.97
N GLY A 117 0.17 3.42 20.03
CA GLY A 117 -1.02 2.60 20.25
C GLY A 117 -1.77 2.35 18.95
N GLU A 118 -2.73 1.43 18.96
CA GLU A 118 -3.46 1.00 17.76
C GLU A 118 -4.88 0.53 18.11
N TYR A 119 -5.70 0.40 17.08
CA TYR A 119 -6.93 -0.39 17.11
C TYR A 119 -6.99 -1.33 15.91
N HIS A 120 -7.44 -2.56 16.12
CA HIS A 120 -7.53 -3.55 15.04
C HIS A 120 -8.74 -4.49 15.19
N PHE A 121 -9.38 -4.82 14.07
CA PHE A 121 -10.45 -5.82 13.95
C PHE A 121 -9.84 -7.12 13.40
N ALA A 122 -9.07 -7.82 14.23
CA ALA A 122 -8.31 -9.00 13.83
C ALA A 122 -9.21 -10.11 13.24
N TYR A 123 -8.69 -10.84 12.24
CA TYR A 123 -9.37 -11.99 11.65
C TYR A 123 -9.65 -13.07 12.72
N GLN A 124 -10.93 -13.41 12.90
CA GLN A 124 -11.40 -14.47 13.78
C GLN A 124 -12.29 -15.40 12.96
N GLU A 125 -11.85 -16.64 12.76
CA GLU A 125 -12.51 -17.59 11.86
C GLU A 125 -13.84 -18.09 12.44
N ASP A 126 -14.95 -17.58 11.93
CA ASP A 126 -16.30 -18.03 12.27
C ASP A 126 -16.52 -19.44 11.68
N PHE A 127 -16.21 -19.62 10.40
CA PHE A 127 -16.34 -20.90 9.69
C PHE A 127 -15.44 -21.02 8.46
N VAL A 128 -15.24 -22.27 8.02
CA VAL A 128 -14.61 -22.62 6.74
C VAL A 128 -15.69 -23.01 5.73
N VAL A 129 -15.69 -22.37 4.56
CA VAL A 129 -16.45 -22.80 3.38
C VAL A 129 -15.55 -23.73 2.55
N GLY A 130 -16.02 -24.94 2.26
CA GLY A 130 -15.20 -25.99 1.63
C GLY A 130 -16.01 -27.03 0.85
N VAL A 131 -15.33 -28.09 0.45
CA VAL A 131 -15.94 -29.28 -0.16
C VAL A 131 -15.62 -30.50 0.68
N ALA A 132 -16.58 -31.42 0.83
CA ALA A 132 -16.44 -32.63 1.64
C ALA A 132 -15.29 -33.51 1.13
N GLY A 133 -14.16 -33.51 1.84
CA GLY A 133 -12.95 -34.25 1.47
C GLY A 133 -11.84 -33.41 0.83
N LEU A 134 -12.05 -32.11 0.60
CA LEU A 134 -11.03 -31.20 0.06
C LEU A 134 -9.80 -31.13 0.98
N ALA A 135 -8.63 -31.35 0.37
CA ALA A 135 -7.32 -31.20 1.01
C ALA A 135 -6.36 -30.48 0.06
N ALA A 136 -6.71 -29.25 -0.34
CA ALA A 136 -5.88 -28.42 -1.21
C ALA A 136 -4.48 -28.22 -0.58
N PRO A 137 -3.38 -28.30 -1.36
CA PRO A 137 -2.04 -28.06 -0.84
C PRO A 137 -1.71 -26.55 -0.74
N GLU A 138 -2.40 -25.73 -1.55
CA GLU A 138 -2.15 -24.31 -1.76
C GLU A 138 -3.42 -23.62 -2.27
N VAL A 139 -3.49 -22.29 -2.11
CA VAL A 139 -4.41 -21.43 -2.87
C VAL A 139 -3.77 -20.95 -4.17
N LYS A 140 -4.58 -20.67 -5.19
CA LYS A 140 -4.22 -19.88 -6.37
C LYS A 140 -5.22 -18.76 -6.62
N VAL A 141 -4.85 -17.78 -7.44
CA VAL A 141 -5.80 -16.78 -7.97
C VAL A 141 -6.25 -17.19 -9.36
N ASP A 142 -7.56 -17.26 -9.56
CA ASP A 142 -8.19 -17.71 -10.79
C ASP A 142 -8.69 -16.59 -11.69
N ASP A 143 -9.03 -15.44 -11.11
CA ASP A 143 -9.54 -14.26 -11.82
C ASP A 143 -9.49 -13.03 -10.91
N TRP A 144 -9.49 -11.83 -11.49
CA TRP A 144 -9.60 -10.56 -10.76
C TRP A 144 -10.15 -9.42 -11.63
N SER A 145 -10.69 -8.42 -10.95
CA SER A 145 -11.03 -7.10 -11.49
C SER A 145 -10.90 -6.05 -10.39
N ASP A 146 -11.17 -4.78 -10.70
CA ASP A 146 -10.92 -3.56 -9.90
C ASP A 146 -11.06 -3.60 -8.38
N TRP A 147 -11.91 -4.47 -7.81
CA TRP A 147 -11.96 -4.71 -6.37
C TRP A 147 -12.49 -6.11 -6.01
N THR A 148 -12.41 -7.08 -6.92
CA THR A 148 -12.79 -8.47 -6.67
C THR A 148 -11.72 -9.44 -7.14
N VAL A 149 -11.47 -10.48 -6.34
CA VAL A 149 -10.54 -11.57 -6.64
C VAL A 149 -11.28 -12.91 -6.55
N SER A 150 -10.82 -13.90 -7.31
CA SER A 150 -11.34 -15.26 -7.26
C SER A 150 -10.29 -16.26 -6.75
N PRO A 151 -10.24 -16.55 -5.43
CA PRO A 151 -9.39 -17.60 -4.88
C PRO A 151 -9.82 -19.00 -5.35
N TYR A 152 -8.85 -19.85 -5.64
CA TYR A 152 -9.03 -21.23 -6.08
C TYR A 152 -8.24 -22.20 -5.19
N LEU A 153 -8.90 -23.25 -4.73
CA LEU A 153 -8.36 -24.32 -3.89
C LEU A 153 -8.72 -25.65 -4.53
N GLY A 154 -7.75 -26.55 -4.74
CA GLY A 154 -8.03 -27.86 -5.33
C GLY A 154 -6.95 -28.89 -5.06
N ASP A 155 -7.35 -30.15 -4.96
CA ASP A 155 -6.47 -31.30 -4.69
C ASP A 155 -6.37 -32.30 -5.86
N GLY A 156 -6.97 -31.94 -7.00
CA GLY A 156 -7.07 -32.78 -8.20
C GLY A 156 -8.27 -33.74 -8.21
N THR A 157 -9.01 -33.85 -7.09
CA THR A 157 -10.29 -34.58 -6.99
C THR A 157 -11.44 -33.63 -6.68
N HIS A 158 -11.22 -32.70 -5.75
CA HIS A 158 -12.16 -31.66 -5.34
C HIS A 158 -11.63 -30.27 -5.73
N THR A 159 -12.55 -29.32 -5.94
CA THR A 159 -12.23 -27.92 -6.21
C THR A 159 -13.18 -27.00 -5.47
N LEU A 160 -12.68 -25.91 -4.89
CA LEU A 160 -13.44 -24.74 -4.47
C LEU A 160 -12.85 -23.50 -5.14
N ARG A 161 -13.61 -22.86 -6.02
CA ARG A 161 -13.40 -21.48 -6.46
C ARG A 161 -14.31 -20.59 -5.64
N ALA A 162 -13.83 -19.46 -5.17
CA ALA A 162 -14.64 -18.38 -4.63
C ALA A 162 -14.58 -17.16 -5.56
N THR A 163 -15.53 -16.23 -5.43
CA THR A 163 -15.35 -14.82 -5.83
C THR A 163 -15.78 -13.95 -4.66
N ILE A 164 -14.85 -13.07 -4.27
CA ILE A 164 -14.92 -12.18 -3.10
C ILE A 164 -14.42 -10.80 -3.51
N GLY A 165 -14.76 -9.75 -2.76
CA GLY A 165 -14.26 -8.41 -3.06
C GLY A 165 -14.71 -7.33 -2.09
N SER A 166 -14.04 -6.19 -2.16
CA SER A 166 -14.26 -5.09 -1.21
C SER A 166 -15.67 -4.55 -1.30
N GLY A 167 -16.29 -4.35 -0.14
CA GLY A 167 -17.70 -3.96 -0.05
C GLY A 167 -18.71 -5.02 -0.52
N LEU A 168 -18.34 -6.29 -0.71
CA LEU A 168 -19.30 -7.36 -0.95
C LEU A 168 -19.61 -8.12 0.35
N PRO A 169 -20.86 -8.07 0.87
CA PRO A 169 -21.30 -8.97 1.93
C PRO A 169 -21.53 -10.42 1.48
N PHE A 170 -21.51 -10.65 0.16
CA PHE A 170 -21.59 -11.96 -0.47
C PHE A 170 -20.20 -12.52 -0.81
N ALA A 171 -20.01 -13.80 -0.54
CA ALA A 171 -19.03 -14.64 -1.22
C ALA A 171 -19.77 -15.66 -2.09
N TYR A 172 -19.42 -15.73 -3.37
CA TYR A 172 -19.96 -16.70 -4.32
C TYR A 172 -18.98 -17.86 -4.48
N PHE A 173 -19.46 -19.09 -4.64
CA PHE A 173 -18.63 -20.29 -4.65
C PHE A 173 -19.01 -21.25 -5.76
N ARG A 174 -17.98 -21.84 -6.41
CA ARG A 174 -18.09 -23.02 -7.27
C ARG A 174 -17.35 -24.20 -6.62
N ALA A 175 -18.08 -25.26 -6.32
CA ALA A 175 -17.62 -26.49 -5.70
C ALA A 175 -17.78 -27.69 -6.65
N THR A 176 -16.73 -28.51 -6.78
CA THR A 176 -16.81 -29.79 -7.51
C THR A 176 -16.07 -30.91 -6.76
N GLY A 177 -16.36 -32.16 -7.12
CA GLY A 177 -15.76 -33.37 -6.55
C GLY A 177 -16.49 -33.97 -5.34
N GLY A 178 -17.22 -33.16 -4.57
CA GLY A 178 -17.98 -33.60 -3.39
C GLY A 178 -19.08 -32.62 -2.99
N ASP A 179 -19.76 -32.90 -1.87
CA ASP A 179 -20.79 -32.00 -1.32
C ASP A 179 -20.17 -30.70 -0.80
N ALA A 180 -20.84 -29.57 -0.96
CA ALA A 180 -20.43 -28.30 -0.36
C ALA A 180 -20.60 -28.33 1.15
N GLN A 181 -19.65 -27.76 1.89
CA GLN A 181 -19.63 -27.72 3.36
C GLN A 181 -19.38 -26.32 3.90
N ILE A 182 -20.01 -26.03 5.04
CA ILE A 182 -19.72 -24.88 5.89
C ILE A 182 -19.47 -25.42 7.30
N ARG A 183 -18.29 -25.19 7.86
CA ARG A 183 -17.82 -25.84 9.10
C ARG A 183 -17.32 -24.81 10.11
N THR A 184 -18.00 -24.65 11.24
CA THR A 184 -17.52 -23.82 12.36
C THR A 184 -16.37 -24.49 13.11
N ALA A 185 -15.59 -23.69 13.84
CA ALA A 185 -14.46 -24.20 14.63
C ALA A 185 -14.90 -25.10 15.80
N ALA A 186 -16.02 -24.80 16.45
CA ALA A 186 -16.57 -25.56 17.57
C ALA A 186 -18.09 -25.45 17.69
N GLY A 187 -18.68 -26.32 18.53
CA GLY A 187 -20.11 -26.30 18.88
C GLY A 187 -21.06 -26.84 17.80
N PRO A 188 -22.35 -27.05 18.13
CA PRO A 188 -23.40 -27.15 17.12
C PRO A 188 -23.68 -25.76 16.53
N VAL A 189 -23.93 -25.66 15.22
CA VAL A 189 -24.29 -24.38 14.60
C VAL A 189 -25.71 -23.98 15.02
N ASP A 190 -25.91 -22.73 15.42
CA ASP A 190 -27.24 -22.19 15.75
C ASP A 190 -27.98 -21.83 14.45
N VAL A 191 -29.01 -22.60 14.10
CA VAL A 191 -29.74 -22.47 12.84
C VAL A 191 -31.13 -21.91 13.12
N TRP A 192 -31.31 -20.62 12.81
CA TRP A 192 -32.57 -19.91 13.03
C TRP A 192 -33.54 -20.01 11.85
N SER A 193 -33.09 -20.37 10.65
CA SER A 193 -33.97 -20.66 9.51
C SER A 193 -33.41 -21.78 8.63
N ALA A 194 -34.27 -22.69 8.18
CA ALA A 194 -33.92 -23.71 7.21
C ALA A 194 -35.12 -23.93 6.26
N SER A 195 -35.00 -23.46 5.02
CA SER A 195 -36.10 -23.38 4.06
C SER A 195 -35.64 -23.82 2.67
N GLY A 196 -35.76 -25.12 2.39
CA GLY A 196 -35.32 -25.70 1.13
C GLY A 196 -33.81 -25.51 0.93
N SER A 197 -33.44 -24.72 -0.09
CA SER A 197 -32.05 -24.46 -0.44
C SER A 197 -31.42 -23.26 0.30
N MET A 198 -32.20 -22.51 1.10
CA MET A 198 -31.71 -21.45 1.99
C MET A 198 -31.55 -21.97 3.42
N ILE A 199 -30.44 -21.64 4.07
CA ILE A 199 -30.23 -21.85 5.51
C ILE A 199 -29.67 -20.58 6.16
N GLY A 200 -30.33 -20.10 7.20
CA GLY A 200 -29.93 -18.96 8.02
C GLY A 200 -29.41 -19.43 9.37
N TYR A 201 -28.20 -19.01 9.73
CA TYR A 201 -27.48 -19.48 10.90
C TYR A 201 -26.73 -18.33 11.61
N THR A 202 -26.35 -18.53 12.88
CA THR A 202 -25.59 -17.56 13.68
C THR A 202 -24.26 -18.19 14.12
N VAL A 203 -23.17 -17.44 14.00
CA VAL A 203 -21.82 -17.81 14.50
C VAL A 203 -21.21 -16.62 15.23
N ASP A 204 -20.68 -16.85 16.44
CA ASP A 204 -20.02 -15.88 17.34
C ASP A 204 -20.71 -14.51 17.60
N GLY A 205 -22.00 -14.43 17.26
CA GLY A 205 -22.89 -13.27 17.43
C GLY A 205 -23.42 -12.67 16.12
N HIS A 206 -22.98 -13.19 14.96
CA HIS A 206 -23.25 -12.66 13.63
C HIS A 206 -24.21 -13.57 12.86
N ASP A 207 -25.17 -13.00 12.12
CA ASP A 207 -26.09 -13.76 11.29
C ASP A 207 -25.60 -13.92 9.85
N TYR A 208 -25.61 -15.15 9.39
CA TYR A 208 -25.19 -15.57 8.06
C TYR A 208 -26.33 -16.31 7.35
N VAL A 209 -26.33 -16.28 6.01
CA VAL A 209 -27.25 -17.07 5.18
C VAL A 209 -26.47 -17.73 4.05
N ALA A 210 -26.69 -19.03 3.85
CA ALA A 210 -26.15 -19.78 2.73
C ALA A 210 -27.24 -20.26 1.78
N PHE A 211 -26.99 -20.10 0.48
CA PHE A 211 -27.94 -20.31 -0.60
C PHE A 211 -27.41 -21.38 -1.57
N ALA A 212 -27.95 -22.59 -1.45
CA ALA A 212 -27.72 -23.67 -2.40
C ALA A 212 -28.70 -23.56 -3.59
N PRO A 213 -28.48 -24.29 -4.69
CA PRO A 213 -29.36 -24.25 -5.86
C PRO A 213 -30.79 -24.72 -5.58
N LYS A 214 -31.74 -24.27 -6.38
CA LYS A 214 -33.15 -24.65 -6.26
C LYS A 214 -33.34 -26.16 -6.42
N GLY A 215 -33.91 -26.77 -5.38
CA GLY A 215 -34.08 -28.23 -5.29
C GLY A 215 -32.99 -28.93 -4.47
N ALA A 216 -31.91 -28.24 -4.13
CA ALA A 216 -30.99 -28.67 -3.09
C ALA A 216 -31.57 -28.41 -1.69
N THR A 217 -30.96 -29.01 -0.68
CA THR A 217 -31.26 -28.77 0.74
C THR A 217 -29.97 -28.75 1.54
N TRP A 218 -29.94 -27.98 2.64
CA TRP A 218 -28.88 -28.07 3.63
C TRP A 218 -29.22 -29.11 4.70
N SER A 219 -28.22 -29.90 5.08
CA SER A 219 -28.24 -30.80 6.24
C SER A 219 -27.28 -30.28 7.31
N VAL A 220 -27.60 -30.51 8.59
CA VAL A 220 -26.82 -29.99 9.74
C VAL A 220 -26.38 -31.15 10.61
N SER A 221 -25.09 -31.22 10.91
CA SER A 221 -24.47 -32.26 11.75
C SER A 221 -23.38 -31.67 12.62
N GLY A 222 -23.72 -31.35 13.87
CA GLY A 222 -22.80 -30.66 14.80
C GLY A 222 -22.37 -29.29 14.26
N SER A 223 -21.07 -29.08 14.12
CA SER A 223 -20.45 -27.86 13.59
C SER A 223 -20.52 -27.72 12.06
N THR A 224 -21.12 -28.69 11.36
CA THR A 224 -21.04 -28.77 9.89
C THR A 224 -22.43 -28.70 9.24
N LEU A 225 -22.59 -27.74 8.32
CA LEU A 225 -23.65 -27.70 7.33
C LEU A 225 -23.14 -28.40 6.06
N THR A 226 -23.98 -29.15 5.35
CA THR A 226 -23.60 -29.84 4.10
C THR A 226 -24.75 -29.87 3.10
N SER A 227 -24.45 -29.61 1.83
CA SER A 227 -25.40 -29.73 0.71
C SER A 227 -24.73 -30.32 -0.53
N SER A 228 -25.40 -31.29 -1.16
CA SER A 228 -24.99 -31.87 -2.44
C SER A 228 -25.30 -31.00 -3.67
N LEU A 229 -25.71 -29.74 -3.44
CA LEU A 229 -26.06 -28.74 -4.46
C LEU A 229 -27.08 -29.23 -5.53
N ALA A 230 -27.83 -30.29 -5.22
CA ALA A 230 -28.65 -31.05 -6.17
C ALA A 230 -27.90 -31.49 -7.45
N GLY A 231 -26.58 -31.70 -7.37
CA GLY A 231 -25.73 -32.10 -8.50
C GLY A 231 -25.35 -30.95 -9.44
N LYS A 232 -25.52 -29.68 -9.02
CA LYS A 232 -24.90 -28.51 -9.66
C LYS A 232 -23.60 -28.14 -8.93
N ASP A 233 -22.91 -27.09 -9.41
CA ASP A 233 -21.60 -26.68 -8.89
C ASP A 233 -21.60 -25.41 -8.02
N TYR A 234 -22.69 -24.63 -7.95
CA TYR A 234 -22.66 -23.30 -7.32
C TYR A 234 -23.43 -23.18 -6.01
N PHE A 235 -22.98 -22.28 -5.14
CA PHE A 235 -23.73 -21.74 -4.00
C PHE A 235 -23.17 -20.35 -3.61
N SER A 236 -23.82 -19.67 -2.68
CA SER A 236 -23.29 -18.43 -2.09
C SER A 236 -23.52 -18.37 -0.59
N VAL A 237 -22.73 -17.54 0.09
CA VAL A 237 -22.87 -17.22 1.52
C VAL A 237 -22.86 -15.72 1.66
N ALA A 238 -23.73 -15.17 2.51
CA ALA A 238 -23.74 -13.76 2.87
C ALA A 238 -23.79 -13.55 4.38
N VAL A 239 -23.17 -12.45 4.84
CA VAL A 239 -23.38 -11.90 6.19
C VAL A 239 -24.51 -10.88 6.15
N LEU A 240 -25.44 -10.94 7.11
CA LEU A 240 -26.51 -9.96 7.22
C LEU A 240 -26.09 -8.79 8.14
N PRO A 241 -26.55 -7.55 7.91
CA PRO A 241 -26.23 -6.39 8.73
C PRO A 241 -27.14 -6.36 9.98
N THR A 242 -27.20 -7.47 10.72
CA THR A 242 -28.02 -7.61 11.93
C THR A 242 -27.24 -7.19 13.18
N THR A 243 -27.98 -7.05 14.27
CA THR A 243 -27.48 -6.80 15.61
C THR A 243 -28.19 -7.73 16.60
N PRO A 244 -27.68 -7.91 17.83
CA PRO A 244 -28.38 -8.64 18.89
C PRO A 244 -29.74 -8.03 19.31
N SER A 245 -30.13 -6.86 18.78
CA SER A 245 -31.46 -6.24 18.97
C SER A 245 -32.37 -6.33 17.73
N THR A 246 -31.91 -6.91 16.63
CA THR A 246 -32.72 -7.15 15.42
C THR A 246 -33.77 -8.24 15.70
N SER A 247 -35.02 -8.04 15.28
CA SER A 247 -36.05 -9.07 15.51
C SER A 247 -35.91 -10.24 14.54
N ALA A 248 -36.40 -11.42 14.93
CA ALA A 248 -36.40 -12.59 14.07
C ALA A 248 -37.12 -12.34 12.73
N ALA A 249 -38.20 -11.54 12.74
CA ALA A 249 -38.94 -11.19 11.53
C ALA A 249 -38.15 -10.25 10.60
N ASP A 250 -37.41 -9.29 11.16
CA ASP A 250 -36.56 -8.37 10.37
C ASP A 250 -35.35 -9.12 9.79
N ARG A 251 -34.77 -10.06 10.56
CA ARG A 251 -33.70 -10.95 10.10
C ARG A 251 -34.16 -11.89 8.98
N GLU A 252 -35.34 -12.49 9.11
CA GLU A 252 -35.94 -13.31 8.04
C GLU A 252 -36.29 -12.46 6.79
N ALA A 253 -36.69 -11.20 6.97
CA ALA A 253 -36.92 -10.28 5.85
C ALA A 253 -35.63 -9.91 5.12
N LEU A 254 -34.56 -9.55 5.83
CA LEU A 254 -33.23 -9.31 5.25
C LEU A 254 -32.70 -10.54 4.51
N ALA A 255 -32.87 -11.74 5.09
CA ALA A 255 -32.49 -12.99 4.43
C ALA A 255 -33.26 -13.22 3.11
N ALA A 256 -34.55 -12.87 3.07
CA ALA A 256 -35.39 -12.99 1.88
C ALA A 256 -35.06 -11.92 0.81
N GLU A 257 -34.63 -10.72 1.21
CA GLU A 257 -34.13 -9.68 0.31
C GLU A 257 -32.80 -10.10 -0.33
N TYR A 258 -31.88 -10.66 0.46
CA TYR A 258 -30.59 -11.17 -0.02
C TYR A 258 -30.77 -12.40 -0.93
N ALA A 259 -31.80 -13.20 -0.72
CA ALA A 259 -32.12 -14.37 -1.55
C ALA A 259 -32.41 -14.05 -3.03
N GLU A 260 -32.74 -12.80 -3.37
CA GLU A 260 -32.91 -12.35 -4.76
C GLU A 260 -31.57 -12.27 -5.51
N TYR A 261 -30.50 -11.84 -4.83
CA TYR A 261 -29.16 -11.62 -5.40
C TYR A 261 -28.19 -12.80 -5.19
N ALA A 262 -28.59 -13.77 -4.36
CA ALA A 262 -27.79 -14.95 -4.02
C ALA A 262 -27.35 -15.81 -5.21
N TYR A 263 -28.04 -15.73 -6.35
CA TYR A 263 -27.70 -16.44 -7.59
C TYR A 263 -27.18 -15.53 -8.71
N ALA A 264 -26.98 -14.24 -8.44
CA ALA A 264 -26.41 -13.26 -9.35
C ALA A 264 -24.90 -13.11 -9.05
N GLU A 265 -24.11 -14.11 -9.47
CA GLU A 265 -22.67 -14.19 -9.20
C GLU A 265 -21.94 -12.98 -9.77
N VAL A 266 -21.27 -12.20 -8.90
CA VAL A 266 -20.39 -11.11 -9.35
C VAL A 266 -19.24 -11.71 -10.14
N THR A 267 -19.13 -11.30 -11.41
CA THR A 267 -18.21 -11.85 -12.43
C THR A 267 -17.37 -10.74 -13.07
N GLY A 268 -17.18 -9.65 -12.33
CA GLY A 268 -16.34 -8.51 -12.70
C GLY A 268 -16.86 -7.19 -12.14
N THR A 269 -15.94 -6.34 -11.70
CA THR A 269 -16.17 -4.97 -11.23
C THR A 269 -15.39 -3.98 -12.08
N ALA A 270 -15.92 -2.76 -12.21
CA ALA A 270 -15.29 -1.70 -13.00
C ALA A 270 -15.63 -0.31 -12.47
N VAL A 271 -14.61 0.50 -12.20
CA VAL A 271 -14.73 1.94 -11.96
C VAL A 271 -14.67 2.74 -13.26
N SER A 272 -15.47 3.79 -13.32
CA SER A 272 -15.37 4.84 -14.35
C SER A 272 -15.57 6.20 -13.68
N TYR A 273 -14.56 7.08 -13.75
CA TYR A 273 -14.60 8.43 -13.20
C TYR A 273 -14.77 9.49 -14.31
N ARG A 274 -15.17 10.70 -13.91
CA ARG A 274 -15.19 11.91 -14.74
C ARG A 274 -14.97 13.14 -13.86
N TYR A 275 -13.95 13.93 -14.17
CA TYR A 275 -13.83 15.30 -13.71
C TYR A 275 -14.71 16.22 -14.60
N ASP A 276 -15.68 16.91 -14.02
CA ASP A 276 -16.32 18.06 -14.65
C ASP A 276 -15.59 19.34 -14.22
N GLU A 277 -14.70 19.79 -15.09
CA GLU A 277 -13.85 20.95 -14.90
C GLU A 277 -14.64 22.24 -14.68
N ALA A 278 -15.86 22.37 -15.22
CA ALA A 278 -16.66 23.59 -15.08
C ALA A 278 -17.35 23.72 -13.70
N ASP A 279 -17.75 22.59 -13.11
CA ASP A 279 -18.38 22.51 -11.78
C ASP A 279 -17.38 22.07 -10.68
N SER A 280 -16.09 21.90 -11.04
CA SER A 280 -15.01 21.28 -10.27
C SER A 280 -15.44 20.04 -9.48
N THR A 281 -16.12 19.11 -10.15
CA THR A 281 -16.77 17.94 -9.52
C THR A 281 -16.23 16.65 -10.11
N VAL A 282 -15.83 15.70 -9.24
CA VAL A 282 -15.47 14.32 -9.63
C VAL A 282 -16.68 13.42 -9.43
N THR A 283 -17.18 12.81 -10.50
CA THR A 283 -18.20 11.75 -10.45
C THR A 283 -17.54 10.41 -10.69
N THR A 284 -17.64 9.48 -9.73
CA THR A 284 -17.05 8.13 -9.83
C THR A 284 -18.15 7.09 -9.75
N THR A 285 -18.35 6.31 -10.82
CA THR A 285 -19.32 5.21 -10.84
C THR A 285 -18.64 3.86 -10.65
N TYR A 286 -19.09 3.13 -9.64
CA TYR A 286 -18.70 1.75 -9.32
C TYR A 286 -19.71 0.78 -9.94
N ARG A 287 -19.28 -0.11 -10.85
CA ARG A 287 -20.15 -1.05 -11.58
C ARG A 287 -19.89 -2.50 -11.19
N PHE A 288 -20.96 -3.27 -11.10
CA PHE A 288 -20.96 -4.72 -10.86
C PHE A 288 -21.54 -5.45 -12.07
N THR A 289 -20.75 -6.34 -12.68
CA THR A 289 -21.22 -7.30 -13.69
C THR A 289 -21.64 -8.57 -12.96
N THR A 290 -22.89 -9.00 -13.12
CA THR A 290 -23.38 -10.24 -12.50
C THR A 290 -23.93 -11.25 -13.50
N THR A 291 -23.66 -12.53 -13.25
CA THR A 291 -24.10 -13.67 -14.05
C THR A 291 -25.17 -14.44 -13.29
N ALA A 292 -26.40 -14.45 -13.82
CA ALA A 292 -27.53 -15.13 -13.20
C ALA A 292 -27.44 -16.65 -13.37
N LEU A 293 -27.13 -17.35 -12.27
CA LEU A 293 -27.06 -18.82 -12.21
C LEU A 293 -28.44 -19.45 -12.06
N GLU A 294 -29.39 -18.74 -11.45
CA GLU A 294 -30.82 -19.05 -11.46
C GLU A 294 -31.67 -17.78 -11.63
N GLY A 295 -32.90 -17.98 -12.13
CA GLY A 295 -33.86 -16.90 -12.30
C GLY A 295 -33.44 -15.91 -13.38
N SER A 296 -33.54 -14.61 -13.07
CA SER A 296 -33.18 -13.51 -13.96
C SER A 296 -32.84 -12.23 -13.18
N ALA A 297 -32.41 -12.36 -11.93
CA ALA A 297 -31.97 -11.23 -11.11
C ALA A 297 -30.61 -10.72 -11.62
N ASN A 298 -30.38 -9.41 -11.48
CA ASN A 298 -29.13 -8.75 -11.85
C ASN A 298 -28.75 -7.73 -10.76
N GLY A 299 -27.48 -7.33 -10.76
CA GLY A 299 -26.90 -6.57 -9.65
C GLY A 299 -26.62 -7.45 -8.43
N THR A 300 -26.18 -6.81 -7.34
CA THR A 300 -25.77 -7.44 -6.09
C THR A 300 -26.14 -6.57 -4.89
N VAL A 301 -25.72 -6.97 -3.68
CA VAL A 301 -25.72 -6.13 -2.48
C VAL A 301 -24.32 -5.56 -2.28
N ALA A 302 -24.21 -4.25 -2.11
CA ALA A 302 -22.96 -3.54 -1.87
C ALA A 302 -22.96 -2.85 -0.50
N ALA A 303 -21.85 -2.96 0.23
CA ALA A 303 -21.57 -2.26 1.48
C ALA A 303 -20.57 -1.13 1.18
N LEU A 304 -21.04 0.11 1.29
CA LEU A 304 -20.28 1.32 0.98
C LEU A 304 -19.50 1.76 2.20
N MET A 305 -18.24 2.17 2.00
CA MET A 305 -17.40 2.78 3.05
C MET A 305 -17.78 4.26 3.28
N PRO A 306 -17.39 4.90 4.41
CA PRO A 306 -17.71 6.30 4.69
C PRO A 306 -17.44 7.32 3.56
N HIS A 307 -16.24 7.37 3.00
CA HIS A 307 -15.94 8.27 1.87
C HIS A 307 -16.88 8.05 0.66
N GLN A 308 -17.39 6.83 0.48
CA GLN A 308 -18.36 6.53 -0.58
C GLN A 308 -19.77 6.99 -0.21
N TRP A 309 -20.27 6.63 0.99
CA TRP A 309 -21.66 6.93 1.35
C TRP A 309 -21.89 8.38 1.76
N ARG A 310 -20.86 9.13 2.19
CA ARG A 310 -20.94 10.58 2.42
C ARG A 310 -21.21 11.34 1.12
N HIS A 311 -20.64 10.86 0.02
CA HIS A 311 -20.67 11.48 -1.31
C HIS A 311 -21.60 10.75 -2.29
N LEU A 312 -22.48 9.86 -1.81
CA LEU A 312 -23.37 9.05 -2.65
C LEU A 312 -24.37 9.92 -3.41
N SER A 313 -24.31 9.88 -4.75
CA SER A 313 -25.16 10.69 -5.63
C SER A 313 -26.50 10.03 -5.99
N ASP A 314 -26.57 8.70 -5.94
CA ASP A 314 -27.76 7.92 -6.29
C ASP A 314 -27.99 6.69 -5.39
N GLY A 315 -29.25 6.25 -5.30
CA GLY A 315 -29.66 5.16 -4.41
C GLY A 315 -30.19 5.62 -3.05
N SER A 316 -30.42 4.68 -2.15
CA SER A 316 -30.92 4.91 -0.78
C SER A 316 -30.54 3.72 0.09
N PRO A 317 -29.54 3.84 0.98
CA PRO A 317 -29.11 2.71 1.80
C PRO A 317 -30.17 2.20 2.78
N LEU A 318 -30.05 0.93 3.17
CA LEU A 318 -30.82 0.35 4.26
C LEU A 318 -30.60 1.12 5.58
N PRO A 319 -31.57 1.10 6.51
CA PRO A 319 -31.37 1.57 7.88
C PRO A 319 -30.27 0.83 8.65
N GLN A 320 -29.96 -0.40 8.25
CA GLN A 320 -28.92 -1.25 8.80
C GLN A 320 -27.54 -0.94 8.20
N SER A 321 -26.49 -1.17 8.99
CA SER A 321 -25.09 -0.99 8.60
C SER A 321 -24.21 -2.09 9.19
N TYR A 322 -23.10 -2.39 8.53
CA TYR A 322 -22.05 -3.25 9.10
C TYR A 322 -21.09 -2.44 9.96
N VAL A 323 -20.53 -3.06 11.00
CA VAL A 323 -19.37 -2.55 11.75
C VAL A 323 -18.12 -2.95 10.98
N SER A 324 -17.12 -2.07 10.87
CA SER A 324 -15.85 -2.39 10.22
C SER A 324 -14.68 -1.58 10.79
N SER A 325 -13.46 -1.91 10.36
CA SER A 325 -12.24 -1.13 10.61
C SER A 325 -12.21 0.24 9.94
N ARG A 326 -13.17 0.51 9.04
CA ARG A 326 -13.42 1.79 8.35
C ARG A 326 -14.70 2.46 8.87
N GLY A 327 -15.15 2.15 10.09
CA GLY A 327 -16.40 2.68 10.65
C GLY A 327 -17.66 1.97 10.12
N PRO A 328 -18.83 2.64 10.10
CA PRO A 328 -20.09 2.01 9.68
C PRO A 328 -20.23 1.93 8.15
N LEU A 329 -20.38 0.72 7.61
CA LEU A 329 -20.63 0.50 6.18
C LEU A 329 -22.13 0.52 5.87
N LYS A 330 -22.55 1.32 4.88
CA LYS A 330 -23.97 1.46 4.51
C LYS A 330 -24.35 0.57 3.33
N VAL A 331 -25.52 -0.06 3.39
CA VAL A 331 -25.88 -1.17 2.48
C VAL A 331 -26.83 -0.73 1.37
N LEU A 332 -26.49 -0.97 0.11
CA LEU A 332 -27.37 -0.86 -1.06
C LEU A 332 -27.71 -2.26 -1.60
N CYS A 333 -28.99 -2.56 -1.80
CA CYS A 333 -29.47 -3.82 -2.37
C CYS A 333 -29.88 -3.66 -3.83
N GLY A 334 -29.67 -4.71 -4.64
CA GLY A 334 -30.08 -4.76 -6.05
C GLY A 334 -29.34 -3.80 -6.99
N VAL A 335 -28.13 -3.38 -6.63
CA VAL A 335 -27.34 -2.44 -7.42
C VAL A 335 -26.52 -3.15 -8.50
N THR A 336 -26.67 -2.69 -9.75
CA THR A 336 -25.70 -2.95 -10.83
C THR A 336 -24.61 -1.88 -10.88
N SER A 337 -24.85 -0.72 -10.26
CA SER A 337 -23.85 0.30 -9.97
C SER A 337 -24.34 1.26 -8.88
N PHE A 338 -23.41 2.00 -8.28
CA PHE A 338 -23.67 3.25 -7.55
C PHE A 338 -22.64 4.30 -7.95
N SER A 339 -22.90 5.59 -7.74
CA SER A 339 -21.94 6.66 -8.06
C SER A 339 -21.75 7.64 -6.92
N THR A 340 -20.49 8.02 -6.66
CA THR A 340 -20.15 9.15 -5.79
C THR A 340 -20.05 10.45 -6.60
N SER A 341 -20.22 11.59 -5.92
CA SER A 341 -20.01 12.93 -6.45
C SER A 341 -19.26 13.77 -5.41
N MET A 342 -17.97 13.97 -5.63
CA MET A 342 -17.07 14.72 -4.74
C MET A 342 -16.68 16.05 -5.37
N VAL A 343 -16.38 17.05 -4.56
CA VAL A 343 -15.92 18.36 -5.03
C VAL A 343 -14.40 18.40 -4.99
N PHE A 344 -13.77 18.77 -6.09
CA PHE A 344 -12.34 19.05 -6.13
C PHE A 344 -12.13 20.54 -5.82
N HIS A 345 -11.48 20.84 -4.69
CA HIS A 345 -11.27 22.21 -4.22
C HIS A 345 -10.10 22.96 -4.90
N GLY A 346 -9.37 22.29 -5.79
CA GLY A 346 -8.22 22.84 -6.49
C GLY A 346 -6.90 22.62 -5.74
N VAL A 347 -5.79 22.73 -6.47
CA VAL A 347 -4.42 22.70 -5.93
C VAL A 347 -3.63 23.90 -6.46
N LEU A 348 -2.54 24.28 -5.79
CA LEU A 348 -1.61 25.29 -6.29
C LEU A 348 -0.23 24.67 -6.59
N PRO A 349 0.50 25.14 -7.61
CA PRO A 349 1.91 24.79 -7.77
C PRO A 349 2.73 25.26 -6.55
N GLU A 350 2.38 26.42 -5.99
CA GLU A 350 2.95 27.05 -4.80
C GLU A 350 2.02 28.21 -4.34
N VAL A 351 1.97 28.53 -3.03
CA VAL A 351 1.11 29.62 -2.52
C VAL A 351 1.61 31.00 -3.00
N PRO A 352 0.73 32.00 -3.20
CA PRO A 352 1.12 33.28 -3.79
C PRO A 352 1.84 34.20 -2.78
N ALA A 353 2.92 34.87 -3.22
CA ALA A 353 3.77 35.77 -2.41
C ALA A 353 3.11 37.14 -2.04
N VAL A 354 1.85 37.13 -1.58
CA VAL A 354 1.06 38.33 -1.25
C VAL A 354 1.61 39.15 -0.08
N ALA A 355 2.48 38.58 0.76
CA ALA A 355 2.84 39.13 2.06
C ALA A 355 4.35 39.33 2.29
N ASP A 356 5.18 38.75 1.43
CA ASP A 356 6.64 38.72 1.48
C ASP A 356 7.32 39.01 0.13
N SER A 357 6.58 39.32 -0.94
CA SER A 357 7.17 39.89 -2.17
C SER A 357 7.65 41.35 -2.01
N ALA A 358 7.45 42.00 -0.85
CA ALA A 358 7.93 43.34 -0.58
C ALA A 358 8.41 43.56 0.87
N GLY A 359 9.24 44.61 1.08
CA GLY A 359 9.61 45.10 2.41
C GLY A 359 10.62 44.23 3.17
N ALA A 360 10.46 44.17 4.50
CA ALA A 360 11.39 43.46 5.39
C ALA A 360 11.24 41.93 5.31
N ASP A 361 10.01 41.43 5.10
CA ASP A 361 9.76 40.01 4.89
C ASP A 361 10.37 39.54 3.57
N ALA A 362 10.33 40.35 2.50
CA ALA A 362 11.08 40.06 1.27
C ALA A 362 12.59 39.94 1.48
N ALA A 363 13.18 40.87 2.25
CA ALA A 363 14.61 40.79 2.57
C ALA A 363 14.96 39.53 3.39
N THR A 364 14.01 39.00 4.17
CA THR A 364 14.15 37.74 4.91
C THR A 364 14.04 36.54 3.97
N LEU A 365 13.00 36.47 3.14
CA LEU A 365 12.79 35.38 2.18
C LEU A 365 13.97 35.27 1.19
N GLN A 366 14.41 36.39 0.63
CA GLN A 366 15.56 36.41 -0.30
C GLN A 366 16.87 36.00 0.38
N ALA A 367 17.04 36.28 1.68
CA ALA A 367 18.19 35.79 2.43
C ALA A 367 18.15 34.26 2.66
N TYR A 368 16.98 33.66 2.82
CA TYR A 368 16.82 32.20 2.91
C TYR A 368 16.98 31.53 1.54
N LEU A 369 16.34 32.03 0.48
CA LEU A 369 16.50 31.51 -0.89
C LEU A 369 17.99 31.49 -1.31
N ASN A 370 18.72 32.58 -1.06
CA ASN A 370 20.14 32.68 -1.39
C ASN A 370 21.05 31.77 -0.52
N ALA A 371 20.56 31.25 0.61
CA ALA A 371 21.30 30.28 1.41
C ALA A 371 21.22 28.86 0.81
N GLU A 372 20.11 28.52 0.16
CA GLU A 372 19.87 27.23 -0.50
C GLU A 372 20.52 27.17 -1.91
N GLN A 373 20.85 28.32 -2.53
CA GLN A 373 21.37 28.45 -3.90
C GLN A 373 22.50 27.47 -4.28
N ALA A 374 23.36 27.11 -3.32
CA ALA A 374 24.54 26.27 -3.55
C ALA A 374 24.25 24.76 -3.54
N ASP A 375 23.15 24.33 -2.92
CA ASP A 375 22.70 22.93 -2.87
C ASP A 375 21.15 22.87 -2.73
N PRO A 376 20.40 23.34 -3.75
CA PRO A 376 18.94 23.47 -3.67
C PRO A 376 18.22 22.12 -3.64
N ALA A 377 18.95 21.01 -3.82
CA ALA A 377 18.42 19.66 -3.88
C ALA A 377 19.17 18.72 -2.91
N ARG A 378 19.64 19.24 -1.78
CA ARG A 378 20.34 18.49 -0.74
C ARG A 378 19.61 17.18 -0.40
N GLN A 379 20.32 16.05 -0.47
CA GLN A 379 19.80 14.71 -0.15
C GLN A 379 20.68 14.01 0.90
N VAL A 380 20.13 12.99 1.57
CA VAL A 380 20.83 12.21 2.61
C VAL A 380 21.49 10.95 2.04
N SER A 381 20.89 10.39 0.99
CA SER A 381 21.29 9.16 0.31
C SER A 381 20.98 9.28 -1.20
N ASP A 382 21.56 8.39 -2.00
CA ASP A 382 21.50 8.41 -3.48
C ASP A 382 20.48 7.41 -4.06
N ASP A 383 19.61 6.85 -3.22
CA ASP A 383 18.46 6.05 -3.65
C ASP A 383 17.27 6.90 -4.10
N THR A 384 16.25 6.25 -4.67
CA THR A 384 15.03 6.88 -5.18
C THR A 384 14.31 7.76 -4.17
N TYR A 385 14.17 7.35 -2.90
CA TYR A 385 13.40 8.11 -1.92
C TYR A 385 14.10 9.43 -1.57
N TRP A 386 15.37 9.34 -1.20
CA TRP A 386 16.16 10.50 -0.78
C TRP A 386 16.51 11.44 -1.95
N THR A 387 16.71 10.88 -3.15
CA THR A 387 16.78 11.68 -4.39
C THR A 387 15.46 12.40 -4.66
N GLY A 388 14.33 11.72 -4.44
CA GLY A 388 12.97 12.27 -4.52
C GLY A 388 12.78 13.47 -3.61
N LYS A 389 13.00 13.34 -2.29
CA LYS A 389 12.88 14.46 -1.34
C LYS A 389 13.77 15.65 -1.74
N GLY A 390 14.98 15.40 -2.22
CA GLY A 390 15.87 16.43 -2.76
C GLY A 390 15.34 17.13 -4.03
N LEU A 391 14.69 16.38 -4.94
CA LEU A 391 14.00 16.93 -6.10
C LEU A 391 12.76 17.76 -5.70
N GLY A 392 12.00 17.32 -4.69
CA GLY A 392 10.88 18.06 -4.11
C GLY A 392 11.30 19.40 -3.51
N ARG A 393 12.36 19.41 -2.70
CA ARG A 393 13.02 20.61 -2.15
C ARG A 393 13.32 21.63 -3.24
N ALA A 394 13.98 21.17 -4.31
CA ALA A 394 14.38 22.01 -5.42
C ALA A 394 13.18 22.58 -6.18
N ALA A 395 12.09 21.81 -6.32
CA ALA A 395 10.86 22.28 -6.94
C ALA A 395 10.23 23.42 -6.12
N ARG A 396 10.08 23.27 -4.79
CA ARG A 396 9.59 24.36 -3.91
C ARG A 396 10.41 25.64 -4.08
N LEU A 397 11.73 25.50 -4.03
CA LEU A 397 12.67 26.63 -4.17
C LEU A 397 12.57 27.30 -5.55
N ALA A 398 12.43 26.53 -6.63
CA ALA A 398 12.26 27.07 -7.98
C ALA A 398 10.96 27.87 -8.14
N GLU A 399 9.83 27.36 -7.62
CA GLU A 399 8.53 28.05 -7.67
C GLU A 399 8.58 29.39 -6.92
N ILE A 400 9.06 29.40 -5.67
CA ILE A 400 9.13 30.63 -4.85
C ILE A 400 10.11 31.64 -5.46
N ALA A 401 11.25 31.17 -5.96
CA ALA A 401 12.24 32.03 -6.59
C ALA A 401 11.70 32.67 -7.89
N ASP A 402 10.93 31.93 -8.71
CA ASP A 402 10.25 32.50 -9.89
C ASP A 402 9.11 33.45 -9.53
N GLN A 403 8.32 33.12 -8.50
CA GLN A 403 7.25 33.99 -7.99
C GLN A 403 7.80 35.35 -7.51
N THR A 404 8.96 35.34 -6.85
CA THR A 404 9.56 36.53 -6.22
C THR A 404 10.66 37.22 -7.04
N GLY A 405 11.01 36.68 -8.21
CA GLY A 405 11.95 37.29 -9.15
C GLY A 405 13.43 37.00 -8.89
N ASN A 406 13.76 35.99 -8.08
CA ASN A 406 15.13 35.52 -7.86
C ASN A 406 15.54 34.51 -8.94
N ALA A 407 15.92 35.03 -10.10
CA ALA A 407 16.38 34.19 -11.22
C ALA A 407 17.60 33.32 -10.86
N GLU A 408 18.51 33.78 -9.99
CA GLU A 408 19.73 33.03 -9.68
C GLU A 408 19.47 31.75 -8.87
N VAL A 409 18.56 31.79 -7.90
CA VAL A 409 18.14 30.60 -7.12
C VAL A 409 17.25 29.70 -7.96
N ARG A 410 16.32 30.27 -8.73
CA ARG A 410 15.44 29.53 -9.63
C ARG A 410 16.26 28.74 -10.66
N ASP A 411 17.18 29.39 -11.36
CA ASP A 411 17.94 28.76 -12.44
C ASP A 411 18.93 27.71 -11.90
N ALA A 412 19.45 27.91 -10.69
CA ALA A 412 20.23 26.88 -9.98
C ALA A 412 19.38 25.63 -9.66
N ALA A 413 18.20 25.81 -9.05
CA ALA A 413 17.28 24.71 -8.72
C ALA A 413 16.82 23.95 -9.97
N LEU A 414 16.36 24.66 -11.01
CA LEU A 414 15.97 24.07 -12.30
C LEU A 414 17.12 23.34 -12.99
N SER A 415 18.35 23.84 -12.87
CA SER A 415 19.53 23.16 -13.43
C SER A 415 19.82 21.83 -12.71
N VAL A 416 19.64 21.75 -11.39
CA VAL A 416 19.84 20.50 -10.63
C VAL A 416 18.71 19.51 -10.89
N ILE A 417 17.45 19.97 -10.91
CA ILE A 417 16.28 19.15 -11.30
C ILE A 417 16.50 18.53 -12.67
N ARG A 418 16.81 19.35 -13.68
CA ARG A 418 17.11 18.87 -15.04
C ARG A 418 18.23 17.84 -15.02
N SER A 419 19.35 18.14 -14.35
CA SER A 419 20.52 17.26 -14.37
C SER A 419 20.18 15.89 -13.78
N ARG A 420 19.52 15.83 -12.62
CA ARG A 420 19.19 14.56 -11.96
C ARG A 420 18.10 13.78 -12.68
N LEU A 421 17.04 14.43 -13.16
CA LEU A 421 16.00 13.74 -13.93
C LEU A 421 16.57 13.21 -15.27
N THR A 422 17.45 13.96 -15.93
CA THR A 422 18.12 13.51 -17.16
C THR A 422 19.06 12.32 -16.90
N ASP A 423 19.76 12.30 -15.76
CA ASP A 423 20.60 11.18 -15.30
C ASP A 423 19.73 9.92 -15.11
N TRP A 424 18.77 9.98 -14.18
CA TRP A 424 17.89 8.87 -13.80
C TRP A 424 17.03 8.31 -14.94
N PHE A 425 16.66 9.15 -15.91
CA PHE A 425 15.86 8.75 -17.08
C PHE A 425 16.69 8.30 -18.29
N THR A 426 18.01 8.07 -18.16
CA THR A 426 18.89 7.64 -19.26
C THR A 426 19.70 6.39 -18.93
N ALA A 427 19.02 5.25 -18.77
CA ALA A 427 19.69 3.97 -18.50
C ALA A 427 20.68 3.57 -19.62
N SER A 428 21.94 3.30 -19.26
CA SER A 428 23.03 2.89 -20.16
C SER A 428 23.41 1.40 -20.00
N PRO A 429 23.85 0.70 -21.06
CA PRO A 429 24.22 -0.72 -20.96
C PRO A 429 25.39 -0.99 -19.99
N GLY A 430 25.09 -1.70 -18.89
CA GLY A 430 26.06 -2.06 -17.85
C GLY A 430 26.19 -1.05 -16.70
N GLU A 431 25.31 -0.05 -16.66
CA GLU A 431 25.13 0.88 -15.55
C GLU A 431 24.43 0.21 -14.35
N THR A 432 24.65 0.71 -13.13
CA THR A 432 24.22 0.02 -11.89
C THR A 432 23.56 0.91 -10.84
N GLY A 433 23.19 2.14 -11.20
CA GLY A 433 22.57 3.12 -10.31
C GLY A 433 22.28 4.42 -11.05
N HIS A 434 21.38 5.23 -10.50
CA HIS A 434 20.71 6.33 -11.18
C HIS A 434 20.04 5.88 -12.49
N LEU A 435 19.27 4.79 -12.44
CA LEU A 435 18.51 4.30 -13.59
C LEU A 435 17.20 3.65 -13.17
N PHE A 436 16.23 3.66 -14.09
CA PHE A 436 15.04 2.81 -14.01
C PHE A 436 15.21 1.54 -14.86
N ALA A 437 14.82 0.39 -14.32
CA ALA A 437 14.79 -0.89 -15.04
C ALA A 437 13.38 -1.48 -15.03
N TYR A 438 12.96 -2.05 -16.16
CA TYR A 438 11.62 -2.63 -16.33
C TYR A 438 11.68 -4.17 -16.20
N ASP A 439 11.10 -4.74 -15.13
CA ASP A 439 10.85 -6.19 -15.08
C ASP A 439 9.55 -6.49 -15.84
N GLY A 440 9.72 -6.90 -17.09
CA GLY A 440 8.63 -7.30 -17.99
C GLY A 440 7.98 -8.65 -17.69
N LYS A 441 8.27 -9.31 -16.56
CA LYS A 441 7.51 -10.48 -16.08
C LYS A 441 6.42 -10.03 -15.11
N TRP A 442 6.81 -9.19 -14.14
CA TRP A 442 5.89 -8.57 -13.19
C TRP A 442 5.03 -7.51 -13.87
N GLY A 443 5.66 -6.76 -14.80
CA GLY A 443 5.09 -5.56 -15.38
C GLY A 443 5.27 -4.38 -14.43
N THR A 444 6.53 -4.04 -14.14
CA THR A 444 6.88 -2.97 -13.19
C THR A 444 8.20 -2.27 -13.53
N LEU A 445 8.33 -1.01 -13.15
CA LEU A 445 9.50 -0.15 -13.34
C LEU A 445 10.15 0.15 -11.98
N ILE A 446 11.39 -0.28 -11.79
CA ILE A 446 12.11 -0.18 -10.51
C ILE A 446 13.29 0.77 -10.69
N GLY A 447 13.37 1.80 -9.85
CA GLY A 447 14.52 2.70 -9.76
C GLY A 447 15.65 2.11 -8.91
N TYR A 448 16.90 2.26 -9.34
CA TYR A 448 18.09 1.83 -8.61
C TYR A 448 19.08 2.99 -8.44
N PRO A 449 19.71 3.21 -7.25
CA PRO A 449 19.54 2.43 -6.02
C PRO A 449 18.13 2.51 -5.43
N ALA A 450 17.66 1.38 -4.91
CA ALA A 450 16.35 1.24 -4.28
C ALA A 450 16.46 1.35 -2.76
N SER A 451 15.34 1.65 -2.12
CA SER A 451 15.20 1.77 -0.66
C SER A 451 13.80 1.32 -0.21
N TYR A 452 13.63 1.07 1.09
CA TYR A 452 12.34 0.73 1.75
C TYR A 452 11.56 -0.48 1.19
N GLY A 453 12.17 -1.27 0.30
CA GLY A 453 11.56 -2.45 -0.33
C GLY A 453 11.05 -2.21 -1.77
N SER A 454 11.23 -1.01 -2.33
CA SER A 454 10.86 -0.70 -3.72
C SER A 454 11.44 -1.64 -4.79
N ASP A 455 12.54 -2.36 -4.53
CA ASP A 455 13.06 -3.40 -5.45
C ASP A 455 12.53 -4.81 -5.18
N GLN A 456 12.61 -5.30 -3.94
CA GLN A 456 12.33 -6.70 -3.59
C GLN A 456 10.87 -6.96 -3.24
N GLU A 457 10.12 -5.90 -2.93
CA GLU A 457 8.80 -5.91 -2.29
C GLU A 457 7.78 -5.07 -3.07
N LEU A 458 8.24 -4.24 -4.03
CA LEU A 458 7.46 -3.23 -4.76
C LEU A 458 6.66 -2.33 -3.81
N ASN A 459 7.30 -1.91 -2.71
CA ASN A 459 6.73 -0.93 -1.81
C ASN A 459 6.91 0.49 -2.37
N ASP A 460 6.02 1.41 -2.00
CA ASP A 460 6.28 2.87 -1.98
C ASP A 460 6.54 3.55 -3.35
N HIS A 461 6.10 2.95 -4.47
CA HIS A 461 6.34 3.50 -5.81
C HIS A 461 5.69 4.89 -6.01
N HIS A 462 4.41 5.06 -5.69
CA HIS A 462 3.75 6.37 -5.58
C HIS A 462 4.56 7.39 -4.74
N PHE A 463 4.97 7.05 -3.51
CA PHE A 463 5.76 7.95 -2.65
C PHE A 463 7.09 8.36 -3.32
N HIS A 464 7.86 7.39 -3.80
CA HIS A 464 9.17 7.63 -4.42
C HIS A 464 9.04 8.45 -5.71
N TYR A 465 8.11 8.07 -6.59
CA TYR A 465 8.02 8.59 -7.95
C TYR A 465 7.23 9.89 -8.03
N GLY A 466 6.31 10.15 -7.09
CA GLY A 466 5.58 11.42 -6.98
C GLY A 466 6.51 12.63 -6.90
N TYR A 467 7.63 12.51 -6.17
CA TYR A 467 8.67 13.54 -6.13
C TYR A 467 9.36 13.77 -7.49
N PHE A 468 9.66 12.71 -8.24
CA PHE A 468 10.27 12.83 -9.58
C PHE A 468 9.29 13.50 -10.56
N ILE A 469 8.02 13.10 -10.53
CA ILE A 469 6.96 13.66 -11.38
C ILE A 469 6.70 15.13 -11.01
N ALA A 470 6.70 15.49 -9.72
CA ALA A 470 6.49 16.86 -9.25
C ALA A 470 7.62 17.79 -9.73
N ALA A 471 8.87 17.36 -9.61
CA ALA A 471 10.02 18.11 -10.11
C ALA A 471 10.03 18.20 -11.65
N ALA A 472 9.62 17.14 -12.35
CA ALA A 472 9.44 17.15 -13.80
C ALA A 472 8.35 18.14 -14.24
N ALA A 473 7.23 18.24 -13.50
CA ALA A 473 6.15 19.18 -13.76
C ALA A 473 6.57 20.65 -13.55
N THR A 474 7.34 20.94 -12.50
CA THR A 474 7.96 22.27 -12.34
C THR A 474 8.94 22.56 -13.49
N LEU A 475 9.79 21.61 -13.89
CA LEU A 475 10.74 21.80 -15.00
C LEU A 475 10.04 22.02 -16.35
N ALA A 476 8.98 21.27 -16.66
CA ALA A 476 8.23 21.35 -17.92
C ALA A 476 7.69 22.75 -18.24
N ARG A 477 7.42 23.56 -17.21
CA ARG A 477 6.97 24.96 -17.36
C ARG A 477 8.07 25.90 -17.85
N PHE A 478 9.34 25.57 -17.57
CA PHE A 478 10.52 26.33 -17.98
C PHE A 478 11.21 25.75 -19.22
N ASP A 479 11.06 24.45 -19.45
CA ASP A 479 11.48 23.78 -20.68
C ASP A 479 10.45 22.74 -21.14
N PRO A 480 9.45 23.19 -21.93
CA PRO A 480 8.49 22.28 -22.57
C PRO A 480 9.16 21.28 -23.52
N VAL A 481 10.31 21.63 -24.12
CA VAL A 481 11.00 20.76 -25.08
C VAL A 481 11.60 19.55 -24.38
N TRP A 482 12.22 19.74 -23.21
CA TRP A 482 12.65 18.61 -22.37
C TRP A 482 11.47 17.69 -21.97
N ALA A 483 10.30 18.28 -21.73
CA ALA A 483 9.08 17.57 -21.35
C ALA A 483 8.29 16.95 -22.52
N ASP A 484 8.67 17.18 -23.78
CA ASP A 484 8.04 16.53 -24.94
C ASP A 484 8.22 15.01 -24.89
N ALA A 485 7.27 14.27 -25.48
CA ALA A 485 7.31 12.81 -25.57
C ALA A 485 8.49 12.27 -26.39
N ASP A 486 9.00 13.06 -27.35
CA ASP A 486 10.22 12.74 -28.11
C ASP A 486 11.51 13.01 -27.31
N HIS A 487 11.41 13.63 -26.12
CA HIS A 487 12.52 13.88 -25.19
C HIS A 487 12.33 13.06 -23.90
N TYR A 488 12.12 13.67 -22.73
CA TYR A 488 12.04 12.95 -21.44
C TYR A 488 10.62 12.77 -20.91
N GLY A 489 9.61 13.40 -21.53
CA GLY A 489 8.22 13.27 -21.10
C GLY A 489 7.70 11.83 -21.12
N GLY A 490 8.17 11.01 -22.06
CA GLY A 490 7.81 9.59 -22.12
C GLY A 490 8.33 8.76 -20.93
N MET A 491 9.41 9.17 -20.27
CA MET A 491 9.90 8.52 -19.04
C MET A 491 9.09 8.94 -17.81
N VAL A 492 8.67 10.21 -17.74
CA VAL A 492 7.75 10.68 -16.68
C VAL A 492 6.40 9.97 -16.78
N ASP A 493 5.85 9.84 -17.99
CA ASP A 493 4.64 9.06 -18.26
C ASP A 493 4.81 7.58 -17.90
N LEU A 494 6.03 7.00 -17.97
CA LEU A 494 6.29 5.63 -17.50
C LEU A 494 6.30 5.50 -15.97
N LEU A 495 6.84 6.48 -15.23
CA LEU A 495 6.75 6.48 -13.76
C LEU A 495 5.29 6.57 -13.30
N ILE A 496 4.49 7.45 -13.94
CA ILE A 496 3.05 7.56 -13.70
C ILE A 496 2.34 6.24 -14.01
N ARG A 497 2.65 5.63 -15.17
CA ARG A 497 2.08 4.33 -15.57
C ARG A 497 2.45 3.18 -14.64
N ASP A 498 3.58 3.26 -13.95
CA ASP A 498 4.01 2.18 -13.07
C ASP A 498 3.31 2.19 -11.71
N ALA A 499 3.22 3.36 -11.06
CA ALA A 499 2.52 3.52 -9.78
C ALA A 499 0.98 3.54 -9.96
N ASP A 500 0.46 4.25 -10.97
CA ASP A 500 -0.97 4.22 -11.29
C ASP A 500 -1.25 4.27 -12.79
N ASN A 501 -1.30 3.09 -13.40
CA ASN A 501 -1.77 2.97 -14.78
C ASN A 501 -3.27 3.26 -14.90
N TYR A 502 -3.62 4.53 -15.10
CA TYR A 502 -4.99 4.96 -15.39
C TYR A 502 -5.53 4.53 -16.78
N ASP A 503 -4.74 3.84 -17.62
CA ASP A 503 -5.16 3.39 -18.96
C ASP A 503 -5.19 1.85 -19.06
N ARG A 504 -6.41 1.32 -19.10
CA ARG A 504 -6.69 -0.12 -19.26
C ARG A 504 -6.26 -0.69 -20.62
N ALA A 505 -5.91 0.14 -21.60
CA ALA A 505 -5.34 -0.30 -22.87
C ALA A 505 -3.85 -0.64 -22.76
N ASP A 506 -3.11 0.01 -21.86
CA ASP A 506 -1.75 -0.40 -21.53
C ASP A 506 -1.78 -1.71 -20.71
N LYS A 507 -0.83 -2.59 -21.02
CA LYS A 507 -0.67 -3.93 -20.40
C LYS A 507 0.74 -4.17 -19.87
N ARG A 508 1.59 -3.14 -19.89
CA ARG A 508 2.92 -3.14 -19.26
C ARG A 508 2.85 -3.10 -17.74
N PHE A 509 1.75 -2.57 -17.18
CA PHE A 509 1.56 -2.34 -15.76
C PHE A 509 0.11 -2.72 -15.37
N PRO A 510 -0.15 -3.18 -14.12
CA PRO A 510 -1.51 -3.39 -13.64
C PRO A 510 -2.27 -2.06 -13.61
N TYR A 511 -3.60 -2.10 -13.79
CA TYR A 511 -4.43 -0.88 -13.80
C TYR A 511 -4.62 -0.37 -12.38
N LEU A 512 -4.17 0.87 -12.12
CA LEU A 512 -4.03 1.50 -10.79
C LEU A 512 -3.33 0.55 -9.80
N ARG A 513 -1.99 0.60 -9.72
CA ARG A 513 -1.25 -0.37 -8.91
C ARG A 513 -1.47 -0.05 -7.44
N ASP A 514 -1.09 1.16 -7.06
CA ASP A 514 -0.99 1.53 -5.66
C ASP A 514 -2.37 1.90 -5.10
N PHE A 515 -3.26 2.51 -5.90
CA PHE A 515 -4.58 2.98 -5.46
C PHE A 515 -5.68 1.89 -5.38
N ASP A 516 -6.12 1.54 -4.16
CA ASP A 516 -7.29 0.67 -3.96
C ASP A 516 -8.58 1.44 -4.24
N ILE A 517 -9.12 1.15 -5.42
CA ILE A 517 -10.32 1.75 -6.01
C ILE A 517 -11.53 1.79 -5.04
N TYR A 518 -11.66 0.81 -4.14
CA TYR A 518 -12.81 0.71 -3.22
C TYR A 518 -12.49 1.16 -1.78
N ALA A 519 -11.25 1.00 -1.31
CA ALA A 519 -10.81 1.63 -0.06
C ALA A 519 -10.68 3.15 -0.20
N GLY A 520 -10.46 3.64 -1.43
CA GLY A 520 -10.37 5.05 -1.79
C GLY A 520 -9.02 5.68 -1.48
N HIS A 521 -7.99 4.87 -1.21
CA HIS A 521 -6.64 5.31 -0.87
C HIS A 521 -5.59 4.28 -1.33
N ASP A 522 -4.30 4.65 -1.36
CA ASP A 522 -3.22 3.74 -1.77
C ASP A 522 -2.92 2.62 -0.75
N TRP A 523 -2.16 1.62 -1.19
CA TRP A 523 -1.45 0.68 -0.32
C TRP A 523 0.07 0.73 -0.56
N ALA A 524 0.81 1.00 0.51
CA ALA A 524 2.27 1.10 0.49
C ALA A 524 2.96 -0.22 0.09
N SER A 525 2.50 -1.39 0.57
CA SER A 525 3.23 -2.65 0.38
C SER A 525 2.76 -3.50 -0.80
N GLY A 526 3.67 -3.80 -1.72
CA GLY A 526 3.38 -4.57 -2.93
C GLY A 526 2.85 -5.98 -2.67
N HIS A 527 3.27 -6.60 -1.57
CA HIS A 527 2.93 -7.99 -1.25
C HIS A 527 1.78 -8.16 -0.24
N GLY A 528 1.37 -7.10 0.48
CA GLY A 528 0.24 -7.09 1.43
C GLY A 528 0.18 -8.24 2.45
N SER A 529 1.32 -8.88 2.78
CA SER A 529 1.36 -10.17 3.49
C SER A 529 1.61 -9.99 5.00
N PHE A 530 0.67 -9.39 5.70
CA PHE A 530 0.71 -9.21 7.15
C PHE A 530 -0.60 -9.70 7.79
N ALA A 531 -0.59 -9.99 9.09
CA ALA A 531 -1.79 -10.43 9.82
C ALA A 531 -2.93 -9.38 9.84
N ALA A 532 -2.59 -8.11 9.57
CA ALA A 532 -3.49 -6.96 9.49
C ALA A 532 -3.92 -6.59 8.05
N GLY A 533 -3.49 -7.37 7.04
CA GLY A 533 -3.70 -7.08 5.62
C GLY A 533 -2.57 -6.22 5.05
N ASN A 534 -2.92 -5.26 4.20
CA ASN A 534 -2.00 -4.27 3.66
C ASN A 534 -1.99 -2.99 4.54
N ASN A 535 -1.06 -2.05 4.29
CA ASN A 535 -0.91 -0.80 5.05
C ASN A 535 -0.55 0.39 4.16
N GLN A 536 -0.81 1.60 4.64
CA GLN A 536 -0.25 2.85 4.12
C GLN A 536 0.14 3.73 5.33
N GLU A 537 1.35 4.30 5.31
CA GLU A 537 1.83 5.24 6.33
C GLU A 537 1.55 6.69 5.89
N SER A 538 2.42 7.26 5.06
CA SER A 538 2.31 8.65 4.60
C SER A 538 1.24 8.80 3.52
N SER A 539 0.01 9.05 3.95
CA SER A 539 -1.08 9.40 3.02
C SER A 539 -0.80 10.69 2.24
N SER A 540 0.00 11.60 2.80
CA SER A 540 0.46 12.83 2.16
C SER A 540 1.53 12.61 1.08
N GLU A 541 2.42 11.62 1.19
CA GLU A 541 3.32 11.27 0.07
C GLU A 541 2.54 10.66 -1.12
N GLY A 542 1.38 10.03 -0.87
CA GLY A 542 0.39 9.69 -1.92
C GLY A 542 -0.29 10.93 -2.53
N MET A 543 -0.83 11.83 -1.70
CA MET A 543 -1.42 13.10 -2.18
C MET A 543 -0.41 13.98 -2.94
N ASN A 544 0.88 13.87 -2.64
CA ASN A 544 1.97 14.48 -3.38
C ASN A 544 2.11 13.88 -4.80
N PHE A 545 1.99 12.56 -4.96
CA PHE A 545 1.95 11.89 -6.26
C PHE A 545 0.73 12.35 -7.07
N ASP A 546 -0.46 12.37 -6.48
CA ASP A 546 -1.67 12.82 -7.19
C ASP A 546 -1.57 14.27 -7.66
N ASN A 547 -1.14 15.18 -6.79
CA ASN A 547 -0.84 16.55 -7.18
C ASN A 547 0.23 16.59 -8.28
N ALA A 548 1.26 15.75 -8.24
CA ALA A 548 2.27 15.68 -9.30
C ALA A 548 1.65 15.31 -10.67
N LEU A 549 0.69 14.38 -10.71
CA LEU A 549 -0.09 14.07 -11.92
C LEU A 549 -0.91 15.29 -12.40
N ILE A 550 -1.58 16.01 -11.49
CA ILE A 550 -2.34 17.23 -11.82
C ILE A 550 -1.42 18.31 -12.42
N GLN A 551 -0.25 18.54 -11.81
CA GLN A 551 0.73 19.52 -12.29
C GLN A 551 1.33 19.09 -13.64
N TRP A 552 1.76 17.83 -13.80
CA TRP A 552 2.35 17.29 -15.03
C TRP A 552 1.36 17.34 -16.19
N GLY A 553 0.14 16.82 -15.98
CA GLY A 553 -0.93 16.83 -16.98
C GLY A 553 -1.38 18.23 -17.37
N THR A 554 -1.29 19.22 -16.47
CA THR A 554 -1.58 20.63 -16.81
C THR A 554 -0.42 21.30 -17.55
N ALA A 555 0.83 21.08 -17.14
CA ALA A 555 2.01 21.68 -17.79
C ALA A 555 2.28 21.12 -19.21
N THR A 556 1.99 19.83 -19.43
CA THR A 556 2.11 19.16 -20.74
C THR A 556 0.85 19.29 -21.61
N GLY A 557 -0.28 19.67 -21.02
CA GLY A 557 -1.60 19.63 -21.67
C GLY A 557 -2.21 18.23 -21.78
N ASN A 558 -1.60 17.20 -21.16
CA ASN A 558 -2.15 15.85 -21.09
C ASN A 558 -3.32 15.76 -20.09
N LYS A 559 -4.52 16.08 -20.56
CA LYS A 559 -5.75 15.98 -19.76
C LYS A 559 -6.03 14.57 -19.20
N ALA A 560 -5.53 13.51 -19.83
CA ALA A 560 -5.76 12.15 -19.33
C ALA A 560 -4.97 11.86 -18.04
N VAL A 561 -3.71 12.32 -17.93
CA VAL A 561 -2.98 12.29 -16.65
C VAL A 561 -3.65 13.22 -15.64
N ARG A 562 -3.97 14.44 -16.06
CA ARG A 562 -4.54 15.48 -15.18
C ARG A 562 -5.84 15.01 -14.52
N ASP A 563 -6.76 14.48 -15.32
CA ASP A 563 -8.09 14.08 -14.85
C ASP A 563 -8.03 12.77 -14.04
N ALA A 564 -6.98 11.94 -14.23
CA ALA A 564 -6.66 10.82 -13.35
C ALA A 564 -6.16 11.31 -11.98
N GLY A 565 -5.16 12.21 -11.96
CA GLY A 565 -4.66 12.81 -10.70
C GLY A 565 -5.74 13.56 -9.93
N VAL A 566 -6.66 14.27 -10.60
CA VAL A 566 -7.83 14.88 -9.94
C VAL A 566 -8.78 13.82 -9.36
N TYR A 567 -8.98 12.68 -10.03
CA TYR A 567 -9.81 11.59 -9.49
C TYR A 567 -9.20 10.95 -8.24
N LEU A 568 -7.92 10.60 -8.30
CA LEU A 568 -7.17 10.00 -7.18
C LEU A 568 -7.18 10.98 -5.99
N TYR A 569 -6.64 12.20 -6.17
CA TYR A 569 -6.57 13.25 -5.14
C TYR A 569 -7.89 13.47 -4.42
N THR A 570 -8.99 13.59 -5.17
CA THR A 570 -10.30 13.94 -4.61
C THR A 570 -10.91 12.76 -3.85
N THR A 571 -10.61 11.53 -4.26
CA THR A 571 -11.07 10.32 -3.55
C THR A 571 -10.21 10.07 -2.30
N GLN A 572 -8.90 10.21 -2.43
CA GLN A 572 -7.92 10.03 -1.37
C GLN A 572 -8.07 11.08 -0.26
N ALA A 573 -8.30 12.36 -0.57
CA ALA A 573 -8.60 13.38 0.43
C ALA A 573 -9.78 12.99 1.33
N ALA A 574 -10.87 12.46 0.74
CA ALA A 574 -12.06 12.02 1.48
C ALA A 574 -11.82 10.72 2.28
N ALA A 575 -10.95 9.83 1.80
CA ALA A 575 -10.52 8.66 2.56
C ALA A 575 -9.60 9.04 3.73
N ILE A 576 -8.72 10.04 3.57
CA ILE A 576 -7.83 10.55 4.63
C ILE A 576 -8.64 11.24 5.74
N GLU A 577 -9.62 12.07 5.39
CA GLU A 577 -10.53 12.74 6.35
C GLU A 577 -11.24 11.73 7.27
N ASP A 578 -11.66 10.58 6.72
CA ASP A 578 -12.31 9.51 7.49
C ASP A 578 -11.32 8.58 8.21
N TYR A 579 -10.23 8.13 7.58
CA TYR A 579 -9.43 6.99 8.07
C TYR A 579 -8.12 7.37 8.76
N TRP A 580 -7.51 8.51 8.42
CA TRP A 580 -6.33 9.03 9.11
C TRP A 580 -6.70 10.10 10.14
N PHE A 581 -7.74 10.88 9.91
CA PHE A 581 -8.12 12.00 10.79
C PHE A 581 -9.39 11.78 11.61
N ASP A 582 -10.23 10.80 11.26
CA ASP A 582 -11.59 10.58 11.80
C ASP A 582 -12.31 11.90 12.15
N ALA A 583 -12.30 12.86 11.21
CA ALA A 583 -12.80 14.22 11.44
C ALA A 583 -14.30 14.28 11.78
N HIS A 584 -14.99 13.14 11.62
CA HIS A 584 -16.40 12.92 11.86
C HIS A 584 -16.72 12.21 13.20
N ASP A 585 -15.70 11.83 14.00
CA ASP A 585 -15.78 10.98 15.21
C ASP A 585 -16.66 9.71 14.96
N GLN A 586 -16.39 8.98 13.87
CA GLN A 586 -17.22 7.89 13.32
C GLN A 586 -16.46 6.62 12.90
N VAL A 587 -15.14 6.64 12.79
CA VAL A 587 -14.30 5.51 12.37
C VAL A 587 -13.59 4.87 13.56
N TYR A 588 -13.05 5.65 14.49
CA TYR A 588 -12.22 5.14 15.57
C TYR A 588 -13.04 4.50 16.70
N PRO A 589 -12.66 3.30 17.19
CA PRO A 589 -13.29 2.66 18.32
C PRO A 589 -13.32 3.52 19.58
N SER A 590 -14.49 3.61 20.23
CA SER A 590 -14.69 4.27 21.52
C SER A 590 -13.74 3.72 22.60
N GLY A 591 -12.62 4.42 22.83
CA GLY A 591 -11.56 4.01 23.73
C GLY A 591 -10.15 4.18 23.14
N PHE A 592 -10.04 4.29 21.81
CA PHE A 592 -8.82 4.73 21.14
C PHE A 592 -8.58 6.22 21.50
N PRO A 593 -7.40 6.61 22.01
CA PRO A 593 -7.23 7.89 22.70
C PRO A 593 -6.68 9.03 21.82
N HIS A 594 -6.55 8.80 20.50
CA HIS A 594 -5.92 9.71 19.54
C HIS A 594 -6.93 10.25 18.53
N LYS A 595 -6.67 11.46 18.00
CA LYS A 595 -7.41 12.06 16.88
C LYS A 595 -6.84 11.72 15.50
N GLU A 596 -5.77 10.95 15.44
CA GLU A 596 -5.06 10.60 14.21
C GLU A 596 -4.49 9.19 14.32
N VAL A 597 -4.18 8.55 13.18
CA VAL A 597 -3.26 7.42 13.10
C VAL A 597 -2.11 7.78 12.16
N GLY A 598 -0.88 7.36 12.51
CA GLY A 598 0.26 7.52 11.61
C GLY A 598 0.22 6.52 10.45
N MET A 599 -0.42 5.36 10.67
CA MET A 599 -0.60 4.31 9.67
C MET A 599 -2.03 3.78 9.66
N VAL A 600 -2.57 3.55 8.46
CA VAL A 600 -3.82 2.80 8.26
C VAL A 600 -3.50 1.40 7.75
N TRP A 601 -4.15 0.39 8.35
CA TRP A 601 -4.08 -1.01 7.97
C TRP A 601 -5.42 -1.48 7.40
N SER A 602 -5.47 -2.57 6.63
CA SER A 602 -6.77 -3.09 6.14
C SER A 602 -7.72 -3.49 7.28
N ASN A 603 -7.19 -3.93 8.42
CA ASN A 603 -7.98 -4.30 9.60
C ASN A 603 -8.11 -3.20 10.68
N GLY A 604 -7.54 -2.00 10.52
CA GLY A 604 -7.47 -1.02 11.61
C GLY A 604 -6.60 0.20 11.33
N GLY A 605 -6.03 0.79 12.39
CA GLY A 605 -5.14 1.94 12.32
C GLY A 605 -4.24 2.06 13.55
N ALA A 606 -3.05 2.61 13.37
CA ALA A 606 -2.01 2.70 14.39
C ALA A 606 -1.44 4.11 14.53
N TYR A 607 -1.45 4.65 15.75
CA TYR A 607 -0.65 5.78 16.18
C TYR A 607 0.80 5.30 16.38
N SER A 608 1.48 5.03 15.26
CA SER A 608 2.89 4.61 15.15
C SER A 608 3.43 5.03 13.78
N THR A 609 4.73 4.84 13.56
CA THR A 609 5.34 4.80 12.22
C THR A 609 6.16 3.51 12.05
N TRP A 610 6.85 3.36 10.91
CA TRP A 610 7.92 2.40 10.64
C TRP A 610 9.30 2.79 11.18
N PHE A 611 9.51 4.01 11.68
CA PHE A 611 10.86 4.51 12.03
C PHE A 611 11.00 5.25 13.37
N SER A 612 9.90 5.69 13.98
CA SER A 612 9.89 6.53 15.18
C SER A 612 8.63 6.40 16.04
N SER A 613 8.80 6.44 17.36
CA SER A 613 7.73 6.56 18.35
C SER A 613 7.53 8.00 18.85
N ALA A 614 8.17 8.99 18.22
CA ALA A 614 7.98 10.40 18.55
C ALA A 614 6.64 10.91 17.97
N PRO A 615 5.76 11.55 18.77
CA PRO A 615 4.45 12.00 18.30
C PRO A 615 4.54 13.09 17.23
N GLU A 616 5.57 13.93 17.30
CA GLU A 616 5.91 14.90 16.25
C GLU A 616 6.18 14.25 14.87
N GLN A 617 6.48 12.94 14.82
CA GLN A 617 6.73 12.20 13.57
C GLN A 617 5.58 11.24 13.23
N ILE A 618 4.95 10.61 14.23
CA ILE A 618 3.74 9.76 14.05
C ILE A 618 2.63 10.51 13.33
N GLN A 619 2.42 11.78 13.69
CA GLN A 619 1.44 12.63 13.02
C GLN A 619 2.09 13.39 11.85
N GLY A 620 3.33 13.86 12.01
CA GLY A 620 4.05 14.65 10.99
C GLY A 620 4.23 13.93 9.65
N ILE A 621 4.27 12.60 9.64
CA ILE A 621 4.40 11.78 8.42
C ILE A 621 3.16 11.86 7.49
N ASN A 622 2.00 12.30 8.00
CA ASN A 622 0.79 12.56 7.21
C ASN A 622 0.58 14.04 6.87
N LEU A 623 1.59 14.88 7.13
CA LEU A 623 1.60 16.31 6.84
C LEU A 623 2.67 16.70 5.80
N LEU A 624 3.71 15.86 5.63
CA LEU A 624 4.84 16.08 4.73
C LEU A 624 4.69 15.29 3.42
N PRO A 625 5.21 15.77 2.28
CA PRO A 625 5.87 17.07 2.08
C PRO A 625 4.84 18.20 1.99
N VAL A 626 5.03 19.30 2.70
CA VAL A 626 4.14 20.46 2.54
C VAL A 626 4.35 21.04 1.15
N THR A 627 3.26 21.18 0.38
CA THR A 627 3.25 21.81 -0.94
C THR A 627 1.93 22.54 -1.17
N GLY A 628 1.82 23.34 -2.24
CA GLY A 628 0.54 23.89 -2.68
C GLY A 628 -0.54 22.86 -3.07
N GLY A 629 -0.18 21.57 -3.14
CA GLY A 629 -1.11 20.44 -3.23
C GLY A 629 -1.67 19.95 -1.88
N HIS A 630 -1.12 20.37 -0.74
CA HIS A 630 -1.53 19.90 0.59
C HIS A 630 -2.55 20.83 1.27
N LEU A 631 -3.28 21.63 0.49
CA LEU A 631 -4.29 22.56 1.02
C LEU A 631 -5.50 21.83 1.65
N TYR A 632 -5.76 20.58 1.27
CA TYR A 632 -6.83 19.74 1.86
C TYR A 632 -6.65 19.53 3.38
N LEU A 633 -5.40 19.52 3.88
CA LEU A 633 -5.09 19.50 5.32
C LEU A 633 -5.68 20.70 6.07
N GLY A 634 -6.09 21.76 5.35
CA GLY A 634 -6.69 22.98 5.89
C GLY A 634 -8.21 23.08 5.77
N ASP A 635 -8.90 22.05 5.28
CA ASP A 635 -10.34 22.11 5.00
C ASP A 635 -11.21 22.14 6.27
N ASP A 636 -10.74 21.57 7.39
CA ASP A 636 -11.20 21.96 8.74
C ASP A 636 -10.07 22.62 9.57
N PRO A 637 -10.00 23.97 9.59
CA PRO A 637 -9.10 24.72 10.47
C PRO A 637 -9.29 24.43 11.97
N ALA A 638 -10.44 23.89 12.41
CA ALA A 638 -10.66 23.48 13.80
C ALA A 638 -9.98 22.14 14.12
N TYR A 639 -10.06 21.15 13.24
CA TYR A 639 -9.28 19.92 13.30
C TYR A 639 -7.77 20.21 13.37
N VAL A 640 -7.23 21.03 12.45
CA VAL A 640 -5.79 21.43 12.46
C VAL A 640 -5.35 21.92 13.85
N ARG A 641 -6.12 22.83 14.45
CA ARG A 641 -5.83 23.39 15.77
C ARG A 641 -6.10 22.41 16.93
N ALA A 642 -6.84 21.33 16.72
CA ALA A 642 -7.03 20.27 17.71
C ALA A 642 -5.88 19.25 17.63
N ASN A 643 -5.55 18.80 16.43
CA ASN A 643 -4.48 17.88 16.10
C ASN A 643 -3.09 18.42 16.52
N TYR A 644 -2.74 19.67 16.15
CA TYR A 644 -1.50 20.33 16.60
C TYR A 644 -1.38 20.40 18.14
N ARG A 645 -2.52 20.56 18.84
CA ARG A 645 -2.52 20.55 20.32
C ARG A 645 -2.37 19.15 20.89
N GLU A 646 -2.93 18.13 20.25
CA GLU A 646 -2.65 16.75 20.64
C GLU A 646 -1.16 16.47 20.51
N MET A 647 -0.52 16.75 19.37
CA MET A 647 0.94 16.56 19.21
C MET A 647 1.73 17.21 20.35
N LEU A 648 1.41 18.46 20.72
CA LEU A 648 2.07 19.15 21.83
C LEU A 648 1.85 18.47 23.19
N ASP A 649 0.62 18.06 23.48
CA ASP A 649 0.27 17.30 24.69
C ASP A 649 0.86 15.88 24.69
N GLN A 650 1.09 15.26 23.53
CA GLN A 650 1.75 13.96 23.37
C GLN A 650 3.27 14.09 23.59
N ALA A 651 3.91 15.10 22.99
CA ALA A 651 5.32 15.42 23.16
C ALA A 651 5.65 15.96 24.57
N GLY A 652 4.65 16.46 25.29
CA GLY A 652 4.83 17.13 26.59
C GLY A 652 5.51 18.50 26.46
N ARG A 653 5.26 19.21 25.35
CA ARG A 653 5.92 20.47 24.98
C ARG A 653 4.91 21.60 24.75
N ASN A 654 5.41 22.83 24.73
CA ASN A 654 4.63 24.01 24.33
C ASN A 654 4.89 24.43 22.86
N ARG A 655 5.85 23.79 22.18
CA ARG A 655 6.21 23.92 20.76
C ARG A 655 6.80 22.58 20.26
N PRO A 656 6.74 22.25 18.97
CA PRO A 656 7.35 21.02 18.44
C PRO A 656 8.85 20.98 18.76
N GLY A 657 9.40 19.79 19.00
CA GLY A 657 10.85 19.61 19.17
C GLY A 657 11.54 18.88 18.01
N ILE A 658 10.75 18.33 17.10
CA ILE A 658 11.15 17.61 15.89
C ILE A 658 10.24 18.13 14.75
N TRP A 659 10.79 18.27 13.54
CA TRP A 659 10.12 18.85 12.36
C TRP A 659 9.27 20.11 12.65
N PRO A 660 9.81 21.11 13.39
CA PRO A 660 9.04 22.29 13.79
C PRO A 660 8.59 23.14 12.60
N ASP A 661 9.28 23.07 11.47
CA ASP A 661 8.85 23.59 10.18
C ASP A 661 7.53 22.98 9.71
N ILE A 662 7.48 21.67 9.48
CA ILE A 662 6.27 20.94 9.04
C ILE A 662 5.08 21.26 9.97
N TRP A 663 5.34 21.30 11.28
CA TRP A 663 4.32 21.61 12.28
C TRP A 663 3.85 23.07 12.30
N TYR A 664 4.73 24.04 12.04
CA TYR A 664 4.30 25.43 11.87
C TYR A 664 3.61 25.66 10.53
N GLU A 665 4.01 24.94 9.47
CA GLU A 665 3.36 24.97 8.16
C GLU A 665 1.94 24.41 8.21
N TYR A 666 1.74 23.24 8.82
CA TYR A 666 0.41 22.69 9.07
C TYR A 666 -0.42 23.60 9.98
N LEU A 667 0.15 24.11 11.08
CA LEU A 667 -0.55 25.08 11.93
C LEU A 667 -0.98 26.32 11.13
N ALA A 668 -0.24 26.75 10.10
CA ALA A 668 -0.58 27.94 9.35
C ALA A 668 -1.89 27.82 8.54
N LEU A 669 -2.31 26.59 8.19
CA LEU A 669 -3.63 26.32 7.60
C LEU A 669 -4.76 26.55 8.61
N GLY A 670 -4.51 26.31 9.90
CA GLY A 670 -5.47 26.50 10.99
C GLY A 670 -5.42 27.87 11.67
N ASP A 671 -4.23 28.45 11.83
CA ASP A 671 -3.93 29.72 12.50
C ASP A 671 -2.57 30.28 12.06
N GLY A 672 -2.50 30.85 10.85
CA GLY A 672 -1.29 31.48 10.29
C GLY A 672 -0.69 32.59 11.16
N ASP A 673 -1.49 33.31 11.95
CA ASP A 673 -0.95 34.35 12.85
C ASP A 673 -0.19 33.72 14.03
N ALA A 674 -0.67 32.61 14.58
CA ALA A 674 0.03 31.83 15.60
C ALA A 674 1.29 31.15 15.05
N ALA A 675 1.19 30.48 13.90
CA ALA A 675 2.33 29.82 13.24
C ALA A 675 3.47 30.81 12.95
N LEU A 676 3.16 32.00 12.42
CA LEU A 676 4.14 33.04 12.14
C LEU A 676 4.78 33.62 13.41
N ALA A 677 4.05 33.63 14.53
CA ALA A 677 4.58 34.06 15.83
C ALA A 677 5.52 33.01 16.46
N ASP A 678 5.22 31.72 16.31
CA ASP A 678 6.07 30.63 16.78
C ASP A 678 7.34 30.48 15.93
N PHE A 679 7.23 30.44 14.59
CA PHE A 679 8.38 30.41 13.67
C PHE A 679 9.36 31.59 13.94
N ARG A 680 8.85 32.82 14.10
CA ARG A 680 9.68 34.00 14.38
C ARG A 680 10.29 33.99 15.78
N ALA A 681 9.80 33.15 16.69
CA ALA A 681 10.34 32.97 18.03
C ALA A 681 11.26 31.75 18.16
N ASP A 682 11.28 30.84 17.18
CA ASP A 682 12.16 29.68 17.15
C ASP A 682 13.48 29.96 16.38
N SER A 683 14.45 30.49 17.13
CA SER A 683 15.83 30.66 16.65
C SER A 683 16.63 29.34 16.51
N SER A 684 16.04 28.21 16.90
CA SER A 684 16.64 26.86 16.88
C SER A 684 16.10 25.96 15.75
N LEU A 685 15.04 26.38 15.04
CA LEU A 685 14.44 25.64 13.93
C LEU A 685 15.50 25.15 12.94
N THR A 686 15.57 23.83 12.84
CA THR A 686 16.27 23.03 11.82
C THR A 686 15.19 22.35 11.01
N SER A 687 15.28 22.42 9.68
CA SER A 687 14.25 21.86 8.82
C SER A 687 14.32 20.34 8.71
N GLU A 688 13.19 19.74 8.37
CA GLU A 688 13.10 18.38 7.81
C GLU A 688 13.99 18.27 6.57
N GLU A 689 14.44 17.05 6.27
CA GLU A 689 15.48 16.78 5.28
C GLU A 689 15.12 17.25 3.85
N GLY A 690 13.86 17.10 3.43
CA GLY A 690 13.30 17.62 2.18
C GLY A 690 12.88 19.09 2.24
N GLU A 691 12.70 19.68 3.44
CA GLU A 691 12.13 21.03 3.61
C GLU A 691 13.17 22.15 3.85
N SER A 692 12.83 23.40 3.52
CA SER A 692 13.75 24.53 3.49
C SER A 692 13.21 25.76 4.20
N LYS A 693 14.05 26.43 4.99
CA LYS A 693 13.64 27.64 5.74
C LYS A 693 13.10 28.78 4.85
N ALA A 694 13.38 28.72 3.54
CA ALA A 694 12.76 29.59 2.54
C ALA A 694 11.29 29.25 2.27
N HIS A 695 10.95 27.98 2.00
CA HIS A 695 9.57 27.53 1.78
C HIS A 695 8.76 27.61 3.07
N THR A 696 9.27 27.09 4.20
CA THR A 696 8.68 27.25 5.53
C THR A 696 8.29 28.70 5.84
N PHE A 697 9.18 29.66 5.55
CA PHE A 697 8.87 31.07 5.77
C PHE A 697 7.82 31.59 4.80
N HIS A 698 7.95 31.30 3.50
CA HIS A 698 7.01 31.72 2.45
C HIS A 698 5.59 31.22 2.70
N TRP A 699 5.44 29.93 2.98
CA TRP A 699 4.17 29.27 3.27
C TRP A 699 3.46 29.92 4.47
N ILE A 700 4.11 29.90 5.63
CA ILE A 700 3.56 30.45 6.88
C ILE A 700 3.25 31.94 6.72
N ARG A 701 4.16 32.71 6.11
CA ARG A 701 4.04 34.16 6.01
C ARG A 701 2.90 34.58 5.09
N ASN A 702 2.64 33.84 4.01
CA ASN A 702 1.54 34.12 3.09
C ASN A 702 0.20 33.61 3.62
N LEU A 703 0.11 32.41 4.22
CA LEU A 703 -1.12 31.96 4.89
C LEU A 703 -1.53 32.89 6.04
N ALA A 704 -0.57 33.43 6.81
CA ALA A 704 -0.84 34.49 7.79
C ALA A 704 -1.47 35.77 7.20
N ALA A 705 -1.33 36.02 5.90
CA ALA A 705 -2.02 37.12 5.22
C ALA A 705 -3.32 36.70 4.52
N LEU A 706 -3.34 35.52 3.90
CA LEU A 706 -4.45 34.97 3.12
C LEU A 706 -5.63 34.53 4.02
N GLY A 707 -5.34 33.94 5.17
CA GLY A 707 -6.32 33.26 6.01
C GLY A 707 -6.40 31.75 5.74
N THR A 708 -7.52 31.14 6.11
CA THR A 708 -7.79 29.72 5.88
C THR A 708 -8.29 29.50 4.45
N VAL A 709 -8.31 28.25 3.98
CA VAL A 709 -9.02 27.86 2.76
C VAL A 709 -10.52 28.17 2.89
N ASP A 710 -11.21 28.45 1.78
CA ASP A 710 -12.66 28.63 1.69
C ASP A 710 -13.24 27.64 0.67
N THR A 711 -13.51 26.41 1.13
CA THR A 711 -14.07 25.30 0.35
C THR A 711 -15.48 25.57 -0.21
N THR A 712 -16.13 26.68 0.17
CA THR A 712 -17.45 27.05 -0.37
C THR A 712 -17.40 27.66 -1.77
N VAL A 713 -16.22 27.81 -2.36
CA VAL A 713 -16.00 28.31 -3.72
C VAL A 713 -15.11 27.36 -4.51
N THR A 714 -15.54 27.04 -5.73
CA THR A 714 -14.83 26.22 -6.72
C THR A 714 -14.50 27.06 -7.95
N ALA A 715 -13.72 26.53 -8.90
CA ALA A 715 -13.36 27.25 -10.13
C ALA A 715 -13.33 26.36 -11.38
N ASP A 716 -13.42 26.97 -12.57
CA ASP A 716 -13.34 26.29 -13.87
C ASP A 716 -11.90 25.91 -14.30
N SER A 717 -11.01 25.69 -13.33
CA SER A 717 -9.59 25.35 -13.51
C SER A 717 -9.04 24.62 -12.29
N PRO A 718 -8.20 23.57 -12.47
CA PRO A 718 -7.67 22.78 -11.36
C PRO A 718 -6.57 23.50 -10.56
N LEU A 719 -5.89 24.48 -11.16
CA LEU A 719 -4.76 25.19 -10.54
C LEU A 719 -5.22 26.48 -9.83
N THR A 720 -6.08 26.32 -8.83
CA THR A 720 -6.74 27.42 -8.11
C THR A 720 -6.89 27.12 -6.62
N ALA A 721 -7.11 28.18 -5.84
CA ALA A 721 -7.59 28.10 -4.46
C ALA A 721 -8.31 29.40 -4.08
N VAL A 722 -9.17 29.35 -3.06
CA VAL A 722 -9.77 30.54 -2.44
C VAL A 722 -9.44 30.54 -0.95
N PHE A 723 -8.99 31.69 -0.45
CA PHE A 723 -8.67 31.89 0.96
C PHE A 723 -9.56 32.99 1.57
N VAL A 724 -9.83 32.91 2.86
CA VAL A 724 -10.66 33.90 3.59
C VAL A 724 -10.02 34.35 4.90
N LYS A 725 -9.86 35.66 5.06
CA LYS A 725 -9.47 36.29 6.35
C LYS A 725 -10.43 37.41 6.70
N ASN A 726 -10.94 37.38 7.94
CA ASN A 726 -11.91 38.36 8.46
C ASN A 726 -13.16 38.58 7.58
N GLY A 727 -13.59 37.55 6.84
CA GLY A 727 -14.73 37.61 5.91
C GLY A 727 -14.43 38.26 4.55
N ALA A 728 -13.16 38.54 4.24
CA ALA A 728 -12.73 39.00 2.92
C ALA A 728 -11.99 37.87 2.17
N ARG A 729 -12.39 37.59 0.93
CA ARG A 729 -11.83 36.53 0.08
C ARG A 729 -10.62 36.98 -0.73
N THR A 730 -9.66 36.09 -0.90
CA THR A 730 -8.60 36.16 -1.91
C THR A 730 -8.73 34.96 -2.83
N TYR A 731 -8.92 35.23 -4.12
CA TYR A 731 -9.02 34.22 -5.18
C TYR A 731 -7.65 34.06 -5.81
N VAL A 732 -7.15 32.83 -5.92
CA VAL A 732 -5.83 32.50 -6.47
C VAL A 732 -6.01 31.66 -7.72
N ALA A 733 -5.35 32.06 -8.81
CA ALA A 733 -5.28 31.28 -10.05
C ALA A 733 -3.82 31.21 -10.52
N ALA A 734 -3.34 30.00 -10.78
CA ALA A 734 -2.03 29.76 -11.36
C ALA A 734 -2.19 29.24 -12.80
N ASN A 735 -1.54 29.92 -13.75
CA ASN A 735 -1.49 29.52 -15.14
C ASN A 735 -0.08 29.05 -15.50
N THR A 736 0.06 27.75 -15.73
CA THR A 736 1.32 27.07 -16.08
C THR A 736 1.53 26.94 -17.60
N THR A 737 0.57 27.41 -18.41
CA THR A 737 0.59 27.35 -19.88
C THR A 737 1.20 28.62 -20.50
N GLY A 738 1.53 28.54 -21.78
CA GLY A 738 2.07 29.64 -22.58
C GLY A 738 1.03 30.58 -23.21
N GLU A 739 -0.26 30.44 -22.87
CA GLU A 739 -1.35 31.32 -23.32
C GLU A 739 -2.07 32.00 -22.15
N ASP A 740 -2.68 33.16 -22.36
CA ASP A 740 -3.42 33.89 -21.30
C ASP A 740 -4.76 33.21 -20.97
N ALA A 741 -4.98 32.88 -19.69
CA ALA A 741 -6.17 32.19 -19.21
C ALA A 741 -7.17 33.13 -18.51
N THR A 742 -8.45 32.75 -18.56
CA THR A 742 -9.54 33.36 -17.77
C THR A 742 -10.15 32.29 -16.88
N VAL A 743 -9.97 32.42 -15.57
CA VAL A 743 -10.54 31.52 -14.56
C VAL A 743 -11.81 32.15 -13.98
N ARG A 744 -12.85 31.34 -13.77
CA ARG A 744 -14.14 31.70 -13.20
C ARG A 744 -14.36 30.91 -11.92
N PHE A 745 -14.80 31.60 -10.88
CA PHE A 745 -15.13 31.01 -9.60
C PHE A 745 -16.65 30.89 -9.46
N SER A 746 -17.14 29.90 -8.71
CA SER A 746 -18.57 29.59 -8.61
C SER A 746 -19.42 30.67 -7.93
N ASP A 747 -18.81 31.62 -7.21
CA ASP A 747 -19.49 32.84 -6.73
C ASP A 747 -19.64 33.96 -7.77
N GLY A 748 -19.19 33.71 -9.02
CA GLY A 748 -19.25 34.64 -10.14
C GLY A 748 -18.00 35.51 -10.31
N THR A 749 -17.01 35.40 -9.42
CA THR A 749 -15.72 36.08 -9.57
C THR A 749 -14.98 35.58 -10.82
N THR A 750 -14.21 36.44 -11.49
CA THR A 750 -13.40 36.08 -12.66
C THR A 750 -12.01 36.67 -12.53
N VAL A 751 -10.98 35.85 -12.70
CA VAL A 751 -9.56 36.23 -12.62
C VAL A 751 -8.93 36.07 -14.00
N GLN A 752 -8.12 37.05 -14.40
CA GLN A 752 -7.25 36.95 -15.58
C GLN A 752 -5.88 36.44 -15.10
N ALA A 753 -5.44 35.30 -15.62
CA ALA A 753 -4.16 34.69 -15.28
C ALA A 753 -3.30 34.63 -16.55
N PRO A 754 -2.40 35.60 -16.77
CA PRO A 754 -1.55 35.62 -17.96
C PRO A 754 -0.64 34.39 -18.05
N ALA A 755 -0.10 34.10 -19.23
CA ALA A 755 0.84 33.00 -19.46
C ALA A 755 1.96 32.98 -18.39
N GLY A 756 2.18 31.81 -17.77
CA GLY A 756 3.21 31.60 -16.76
C GLY A 756 3.04 32.32 -15.42
N ARG A 757 1.83 32.81 -15.07
CA ARG A 757 1.60 33.61 -13.86
C ARG A 757 0.74 32.91 -12.81
N THR A 758 1.15 33.08 -11.55
CA THR A 758 0.21 33.05 -10.42
C THR A 758 -0.33 34.47 -10.20
N VAL A 759 -1.64 34.59 -10.01
CA VAL A 759 -2.36 35.85 -9.81
C VAL A 759 -3.29 35.72 -8.61
N THR A 760 -3.40 36.80 -7.81
CA THR A 760 -4.46 36.93 -6.81
C THR A 760 -5.39 38.12 -7.09
N ALA A 761 -6.65 37.96 -6.72
CA ALA A 761 -7.66 39.01 -6.74
C ALA A 761 -8.51 39.00 -5.46
N GLY A 762 -9.25 40.08 -5.21
CA GLY A 762 -10.08 40.24 -4.02
C GLY A 762 -9.37 41.05 -2.94
N ALA A 763 -9.23 40.49 -1.74
CA ALA A 763 -8.63 41.15 -0.58
C ALA A 763 -7.13 41.44 -0.77
N HIS A 764 -6.40 40.53 -1.40
CA HIS A 764 -5.04 40.76 -1.90
C HIS A 764 -5.03 40.79 -3.43
N ILE A 765 -4.24 41.70 -4.00
CA ILE A 765 -4.03 41.81 -5.46
C ILE A 765 -2.53 41.75 -5.72
N TRP A 766 -2.09 40.67 -6.36
CA TRP A 766 -0.69 40.35 -6.58
C TRP A 766 -0.54 39.52 -7.87
N SER A 767 0.66 39.54 -8.48
CA SER A 767 1.03 38.60 -9.53
C SER A 767 2.54 38.38 -9.58
N GLY A 768 2.95 37.14 -9.78
CA GLY A 768 4.34 36.71 -9.91
C GLY A 768 4.48 35.51 -10.84
N GLY A 769 5.69 34.98 -10.94
CA GLY A 769 6.06 33.95 -11.92
C GLY A 769 6.55 34.54 -13.24
N SER A 770 7.33 33.79 -13.99
CA SER A 770 7.85 34.17 -15.32
C SER A 770 8.11 32.98 -16.25
N ALA A 771 7.68 31.79 -15.87
CA ALA A 771 7.78 30.58 -16.70
C ALA A 771 7.18 30.80 -18.11
N PRO A 772 7.84 30.37 -19.20
CA PRO A 772 7.30 30.49 -20.56
C PRO A 772 6.05 29.64 -20.79
N GLY A 773 5.93 28.48 -20.13
CA GLY A 773 4.82 27.54 -20.31
C GLY A 773 4.81 26.84 -21.68
N ASN A 774 3.97 25.82 -21.84
CA ASN A 774 3.78 25.15 -23.12
C ASN A 774 2.75 25.91 -23.99
N THR A 775 3.07 26.14 -25.27
CA THR A 775 2.19 26.80 -26.26
C THR A 775 1.44 25.82 -27.18
N GLY A 776 1.62 24.51 -26.97
CA GLY A 776 0.71 23.47 -27.44
C GLY A 776 1.09 22.80 -28.77
N SER A 777 1.58 21.57 -28.65
CA SER A 777 1.28 20.51 -29.61
C SER A 777 0.90 19.24 -28.83
N THR A 778 -0.39 18.87 -28.85
CA THR A 778 -0.90 17.72 -28.10
C THR A 778 -0.22 16.42 -28.56
N PRO A 779 0.51 15.70 -27.69
CA PRO A 779 1.06 14.39 -28.04
C PRO A 779 -0.09 13.42 -28.35
N THR A 780 0.03 12.67 -29.45
CA THR A 780 -0.82 11.51 -29.71
C THR A 780 -0.16 10.30 -29.04
N PRO A 781 -0.88 9.43 -28.31
CA PRO A 781 -0.27 8.30 -27.61
C PRO A 781 0.50 7.38 -28.57
N THR A 782 1.79 7.20 -28.31
CA THR A 782 2.71 6.42 -29.14
C THR A 782 2.48 4.91 -28.95
N PRO A 783 2.32 4.12 -30.02
CA PRO A 783 2.11 2.67 -29.92
C PRO A 783 3.41 1.91 -29.63
N THR A 784 3.43 1.16 -28.53
CA THR A 784 4.58 0.34 -28.08
C THR A 784 4.85 -0.86 -29.02
N PRO A 785 6.12 -1.17 -29.39
CA PRO A 785 6.46 -2.33 -30.22
C PRO A 785 6.38 -3.67 -29.47
N THR A 786 6.25 -4.77 -30.21
CA THR A 786 6.06 -6.13 -29.65
C THR A 786 7.33 -7.00 -29.76
N PRO A 787 7.89 -7.55 -28.66
CA PRO A 787 9.03 -8.46 -28.70
C PRO A 787 8.64 -9.90 -29.11
N THR A 788 9.62 -10.70 -29.55
CA THR A 788 9.44 -12.10 -30.02
C THR A 788 10.34 -13.06 -29.22
N PRO A 789 9.85 -14.24 -28.75
CA PRO A 789 10.55 -15.07 -27.75
C PRO A 789 11.56 -16.08 -28.34
N THR A 790 12.56 -16.52 -27.56
CA THR A 790 13.46 -17.66 -27.90
C THR A 790 14.20 -18.28 -26.70
N GLY A 791 14.12 -19.63 -26.56
CA GLY A 791 15.28 -20.48 -26.20
C GLY A 791 15.49 -20.96 -24.74
N THR A 792 15.40 -22.28 -24.50
CA THR A 792 15.64 -22.93 -23.18
C THR A 792 16.66 -24.10 -23.28
N PRO A 793 17.54 -24.32 -22.28
CA PRO A 793 18.30 -25.57 -22.09
C PRO A 793 18.02 -26.31 -20.76
N THR A 794 18.49 -27.56 -20.60
CA THR A 794 18.17 -28.48 -19.46
C THR A 794 19.40 -29.30 -18.95
N PRO A 795 19.35 -30.00 -17.77
CA PRO A 795 20.53 -30.36 -16.94
C PRO A 795 20.86 -31.88 -16.81
N PRO A 796 21.90 -32.29 -16.04
CA PRO A 796 22.02 -33.68 -15.55
C PRO A 796 22.67 -33.98 -14.15
N ALA A 797 21.94 -34.75 -13.32
CA ALA A 797 22.32 -36.02 -12.60
C ALA A 797 23.29 -36.13 -11.38
N THR A 798 23.03 -37.17 -10.55
CA THR A 798 23.71 -37.61 -9.29
C THR A 798 24.07 -39.12 -9.30
N PRO A 799 24.99 -39.66 -8.46
CA PRO A 799 24.70 -40.88 -7.66
C PRO A 799 25.44 -41.04 -6.27
N THR A 800 25.29 -42.22 -5.62
CA THR A 800 25.47 -42.59 -4.17
C THR A 800 26.41 -43.83 -3.93
N PRO A 801 26.48 -44.60 -2.79
CA PRO A 801 26.55 -44.37 -1.30
C PRO A 801 27.53 -45.32 -0.45
N THR A 802 27.45 -45.31 0.91
CA THR A 802 27.66 -46.44 1.90
C THR A 802 29.11 -46.82 2.37
N PRO A 803 29.42 -47.39 3.59
CA PRO A 803 28.67 -47.76 4.84
C PRO A 803 29.20 -47.22 6.22
N THR A 804 28.48 -47.51 7.33
CA THR A 804 28.81 -47.29 8.79
C THR A 804 29.43 -48.54 9.48
N PRO A 805 29.96 -48.52 10.75
CA PRO A 805 29.25 -48.33 12.05
C PRO A 805 30.04 -47.41 13.06
N THR A 806 29.81 -47.25 14.39
CA THR A 806 29.02 -47.96 15.44
C THR A 806 28.44 -46.96 16.50
N SER A 807 28.46 -47.23 17.82
CA SER A 807 27.75 -46.46 18.88
C SER A 807 28.25 -46.68 20.33
N SER A 808 28.10 -45.67 21.22
CA SER A 808 27.81 -45.86 22.67
C SER A 808 27.47 -44.54 23.38
N GLY A 809 26.45 -44.48 24.24
CA GLY A 809 26.57 -43.55 25.39
C GLY A 809 25.34 -43.17 26.22
N SER A 810 24.23 -42.71 25.62
CA SER A 810 22.97 -42.35 26.32
C SER A 810 23.06 -41.38 27.52
N THR A 811 22.57 -40.15 27.32
CA THR A 811 21.75 -39.47 28.33
C THR A 811 20.39 -39.13 27.72
N GLY A 812 19.31 -39.25 28.51
CA GLY A 812 17.94 -39.23 28.00
C GLY A 812 17.61 -37.98 27.20
N SER A 813 17.47 -38.14 25.89
CA SER A 813 17.16 -37.04 24.96
C SER A 813 15.66 -36.75 24.93
N SER A 814 15.30 -35.49 24.72
CA SER A 814 13.92 -35.03 24.55
C SER A 814 13.78 -34.31 23.22
N PRO A 815 12.72 -34.58 22.41
CA PRO A 815 12.45 -33.80 21.22
C PRO A 815 11.93 -32.39 21.55
N THR A 816 11.39 -32.16 22.74
CA THR A 816 11.07 -30.81 23.23
C THR A 816 12.23 -30.27 24.06
N LEU A 817 12.74 -29.10 23.67
CA LEU A 817 13.86 -28.40 24.27
C LEU A 817 13.44 -26.98 24.66
N TYR A 818 14.02 -26.45 25.74
CA TYR A 818 13.72 -25.13 26.28
C TYR A 818 15.03 -24.30 26.34
N PRO A 819 15.05 -23.04 25.88
CA PRO A 819 16.23 -22.19 25.96
C PRO A 819 16.49 -21.76 27.40
N SER A 820 17.74 -21.84 27.83
CA SER A 820 18.21 -21.51 29.18
C SER A 820 19.16 -20.31 29.16
N ALA A 821 19.16 -19.51 30.23
CA ALA A 821 19.96 -18.29 30.37
C ALA A 821 21.49 -18.51 30.39
N ASP A 822 21.95 -19.77 30.44
CA ASP A 822 23.35 -20.17 30.29
C ASP A 822 23.76 -20.53 28.84
N GLY A 823 22.87 -20.35 27.87
CA GLY A 823 23.11 -20.69 26.46
C GLY A 823 22.92 -22.18 26.14
N THR A 824 22.25 -22.93 27.00
CA THR A 824 21.88 -24.34 26.73
C THR A 824 20.44 -24.48 26.24
N LEU A 825 20.17 -25.60 25.56
CA LEU A 825 18.82 -26.09 25.27
C LEU A 825 18.56 -27.32 26.16
N THR A 826 17.60 -27.23 27.08
CA THR A 826 17.33 -28.28 28.09
C THR A 826 16.08 -29.09 27.78
N GLY A 827 16.11 -30.41 28.00
CA GLY A 827 14.94 -31.29 27.79
C GLY A 827 13.78 -31.12 28.79
N THR A 828 13.96 -30.26 29.80
CA THR A 828 12.98 -29.87 30.81
C THR A 828 12.94 -28.35 30.88
N ALA A 829 11.76 -27.76 31.04
CA ALA A 829 11.61 -26.32 31.21
C ALA A 829 12.30 -25.84 32.49
N GLY A 830 13.13 -24.81 32.37
CA GLY A 830 13.56 -23.98 33.51
C GLY A 830 12.46 -22.99 33.92
N PRO A 831 12.62 -22.27 35.04
CA PRO A 831 11.72 -21.16 35.37
C PRO A 831 11.88 -20.01 34.37
N ALA A 832 10.81 -19.24 34.17
CA ALA A 832 10.77 -18.04 33.35
C ALA A 832 11.99 -17.12 33.56
N GLY A 833 12.64 -16.78 32.45
CA GLY A 833 13.78 -15.87 32.39
C GLY A 833 13.76 -15.01 31.13
N ARG A 834 14.82 -14.23 30.94
CA ARG A 834 14.98 -13.29 29.82
C ARG A 834 16.41 -13.31 29.27
N ALA A 835 16.54 -13.20 27.96
CA ALA A 835 17.80 -12.90 27.27
C ALA A 835 17.58 -11.65 26.39
N THR A 836 18.60 -10.80 26.25
CA THR A 836 18.55 -9.65 25.34
C THR A 836 19.01 -10.08 23.96
N VAL A 837 18.17 -9.87 22.95
CA VAL A 837 18.53 -9.99 21.54
C VAL A 837 19.17 -8.67 21.12
N ALA A 838 20.31 -8.73 20.44
CA ALA A 838 21.02 -7.51 20.05
C ALA A 838 20.43 -6.92 18.76
N SER A 839 20.45 -5.58 18.66
CA SER A 839 19.96 -4.84 17.51
C SER A 839 20.66 -5.17 16.19
N ALA A 840 19.91 -5.03 15.10
CA ALA A 840 20.39 -5.03 13.73
C ALA A 840 21.10 -3.72 13.33
N ASP A 841 21.24 -2.76 14.26
CA ASP A 841 21.84 -1.43 14.06
C ASP A 841 21.16 -0.61 12.93
N GLY A 842 19.87 -0.86 12.66
CA GLY A 842 19.12 -0.24 11.57
C GLY A 842 19.45 -0.79 10.18
N VAL A 843 20.14 -1.94 10.07
CA VAL A 843 20.47 -2.59 8.79
C VAL A 843 19.65 -3.87 8.64
N ASN A 844 19.13 -4.16 7.44
CA ASN A 844 18.43 -5.41 7.18
C ASN A 844 19.41 -6.61 7.20
N HIS A 845 19.10 -7.58 8.04
CA HIS A 845 19.86 -8.81 8.31
C HIS A 845 18.98 -10.08 8.20
N ASP A 846 17.91 -10.02 7.39
CA ASP A 846 17.06 -11.18 7.09
C ASP A 846 17.88 -12.36 6.54
N GLY A 847 17.63 -13.54 7.11
CA GLY A 847 18.31 -14.79 6.78
C GLY A 847 19.77 -14.91 7.22
N SER A 848 20.36 -13.85 7.77
CA SER A 848 21.80 -13.75 8.05
C SER A 848 22.08 -13.45 9.53
N PRO A 849 22.40 -14.46 10.38
CA PRO A 849 22.52 -14.30 11.83
C PRO A 849 23.50 -13.22 12.28
N TYR A 850 22.96 -12.09 12.75
CA TYR A 850 23.73 -10.94 13.24
C TYR A 850 23.71 -10.86 14.77
N LYS A 851 24.88 -10.78 15.42
CA LYS A 851 25.03 -10.78 16.89
C LYS A 851 24.12 -11.78 17.67
N PRO A 852 23.87 -13.02 17.19
CA PRO A 852 22.75 -13.82 17.70
C PRO A 852 22.94 -14.35 19.13
N VAL A 853 21.88 -14.32 19.92
CA VAL A 853 21.75 -15.14 21.14
C VAL A 853 21.74 -16.60 20.70
N THR A 854 22.62 -17.42 21.29
CA THR A 854 22.86 -18.79 20.82
C THR A 854 22.61 -19.81 21.95
N PHE A 855 21.73 -20.78 21.69
CA PHE A 855 21.38 -21.87 22.60
C PHE A 855 21.75 -23.22 21.97
N THR A 856 22.37 -24.14 22.73
CA THR A 856 22.85 -25.42 22.18
C THR A 856 22.49 -26.62 23.07
N ALA A 857 22.04 -27.72 22.46
CA ALA A 857 21.95 -29.07 23.06
C ALA A 857 22.93 -30.00 22.34
N SER A 858 23.61 -30.89 23.08
CA SER A 858 24.60 -31.83 22.54
C SER A 858 24.48 -33.19 23.23
N GLY A 859 24.88 -34.26 22.53
CA GLY A 859 24.70 -35.63 23.00
C GLY A 859 23.29 -36.15 22.79
N LEU A 860 22.60 -35.67 21.74
CA LEU A 860 21.25 -36.08 21.39
C LEU A 860 21.26 -37.41 20.63
N ASP A 861 20.55 -38.40 21.18
CA ASP A 861 20.26 -39.69 20.55
C ASP A 861 18.76 -39.74 20.26
N LEU A 862 18.34 -39.37 19.04
CA LEU A 862 16.93 -39.20 18.63
C LEU A 862 16.71 -39.66 17.18
N THR A 863 15.59 -40.33 16.90
CA THR A 863 15.24 -40.83 15.56
C THR A 863 14.37 -39.81 14.82
N TYR A 864 14.64 -39.52 13.54
CA TYR A 864 13.80 -38.59 12.78
C TYR A 864 12.41 -39.21 12.52
N ALA A 865 11.35 -38.54 12.95
CA ALA A 865 9.99 -39.06 12.98
C ALA A 865 9.11 -38.57 11.82
N GLY A 866 9.63 -37.67 10.97
CA GLY A 866 8.86 -36.96 9.97
C GLY A 866 8.32 -35.61 10.48
N GLY A 867 7.98 -34.72 9.54
CA GLY A 867 7.53 -33.36 9.82
C GLY A 867 8.69 -32.35 9.91
N THR A 868 8.35 -31.13 10.36
CA THR A 868 9.26 -29.98 10.47
C THR A 868 9.54 -29.64 11.93
N THR A 869 10.63 -28.93 12.17
CA THR A 869 10.87 -28.26 13.45
C THR A 869 9.76 -27.25 13.73
N ARG A 870 9.32 -27.24 14.99
CA ARG A 870 8.29 -26.35 15.52
C ARG A 870 8.90 -25.51 16.65
N PHE A 871 8.43 -24.29 16.84
CA PHE A 871 8.84 -23.47 17.99
C PHE A 871 7.77 -22.46 18.36
N ASP A 872 7.90 -21.99 19.60
CA ASP A 872 7.13 -20.90 20.20
C ASP A 872 8.12 -20.11 21.07
N LEU A 873 8.38 -18.86 20.70
CA LEU A 873 9.30 -17.97 21.40
C LEU A 873 8.54 -16.73 21.87
N SER A 874 8.48 -16.49 23.18
CA SER A 874 8.03 -15.19 23.68
C SER A 874 9.07 -14.11 23.32
N VAL A 875 8.68 -13.10 22.57
CA VAL A 875 9.50 -11.93 22.21
C VAL A 875 8.82 -10.63 22.66
N ASP A 876 9.60 -9.59 22.96
CA ASP A 876 9.14 -8.33 23.58
C ASP A 876 10.09 -7.21 23.13
N ALA A 877 9.67 -6.39 22.15
CA ALA A 877 10.44 -5.23 21.66
C ALA A 877 10.23 -3.96 22.51
N GLY A 878 9.28 -3.98 23.43
CA GLY A 878 9.09 -2.97 24.47
C GLY A 878 8.52 -1.65 23.96
N GLN A 879 9.37 -0.80 23.38
CA GLN A 879 8.96 0.47 22.75
C GLN A 879 9.78 0.74 21.46
N ALA A 880 10.43 -0.29 20.93
CA ALA A 880 11.21 -0.23 19.71
C ALA A 880 10.31 -0.36 18.49
N VAL A 881 10.40 0.61 17.58
CA VAL A 881 9.70 0.59 16.31
C VAL A 881 10.52 -0.17 15.27
N ALA A 882 9.84 -1.01 14.48
CA ALA A 882 10.39 -1.84 13.39
C ALA A 882 11.55 -2.78 13.78
N ASP A 883 11.60 -3.22 15.03
CA ASP A 883 12.34 -4.43 15.39
C ASP A 883 11.69 -5.67 14.74
N GLY A 884 12.49 -6.69 14.43
CA GLY A 884 11.99 -7.95 13.88
C GLY A 884 12.90 -9.12 14.21
N VAL A 885 12.38 -10.12 14.93
CA VAL A 885 13.18 -11.21 15.53
C VAL A 885 13.18 -12.45 14.64
N GLN A 886 14.34 -13.09 14.46
CA GLN A 886 14.53 -14.23 13.56
C GLN A 886 15.28 -15.40 14.23
N ILE A 887 14.93 -16.66 13.90
CA ILE A 887 15.61 -17.87 14.37
C ILE A 887 16.22 -18.71 13.24
N GLN A 888 17.42 -19.26 13.51
CA GLN A 888 18.07 -20.32 12.74
C GLN A 888 18.33 -21.53 13.64
N VAL A 889 17.92 -22.72 13.20
CA VAL A 889 18.14 -24.00 13.88
C VAL A 889 19.08 -24.88 13.04
N SER A 890 20.16 -25.37 13.65
CA SER A 890 21.21 -26.13 12.97
C SER A 890 21.41 -27.50 13.63
N TYR A 891 21.68 -28.52 12.82
CA TYR A 891 21.74 -29.94 13.19
C TYR A 891 23.07 -30.53 12.76
N ASP A 892 23.84 -31.03 13.74
CA ASP A 892 24.99 -31.91 13.54
C ASP A 892 24.52 -33.33 13.87
N CYS A 893 24.28 -34.15 12.86
CA CYS A 893 23.57 -35.41 13.01
C CYS A 893 24.39 -36.44 13.79
N LEU A 894 25.72 -36.36 13.69
CA LEU A 894 26.65 -37.40 14.14
C LEU A 894 27.68 -36.90 15.18
N GLY A 895 27.52 -35.67 15.70
CA GLY A 895 28.49 -35.05 16.61
C GLY A 895 29.84 -34.78 15.94
N SER A 896 29.80 -34.44 14.65
CA SER A 896 30.93 -34.26 13.73
C SER A 896 31.66 -32.91 13.86
N GLY A 897 31.06 -31.93 14.55
CA GLY A 897 31.48 -30.53 14.57
C GLY A 897 31.06 -29.74 13.33
N LYS A 898 30.06 -30.22 12.58
CA LYS A 898 29.52 -29.57 11.36
C LYS A 898 28.00 -29.63 11.32
N TRP A 899 27.40 -28.62 10.71
CA TRP A 899 25.98 -28.62 10.43
C TRP A 899 25.69 -29.41 9.15
N ASP A 900 25.11 -30.59 9.33
CA ASP A 900 24.61 -31.46 8.25
C ASP A 900 23.28 -30.94 7.67
N ARG A 901 22.48 -30.25 8.51
CA ARG A 901 21.27 -29.52 8.14
C ARG A 901 21.22 -28.17 8.85
N VAL A 902 20.77 -27.13 8.16
CA VAL A 902 20.48 -25.79 8.71
C VAL A 902 19.11 -25.35 8.22
N GLU A 903 18.27 -24.88 9.13
CA GLU A 903 16.94 -24.31 8.89
C GLU A 903 16.97 -22.85 9.35
N THR A 904 16.69 -21.89 8.47
CA THR A 904 16.49 -20.49 8.85
C THR A 904 15.02 -20.16 8.64
N TYR A 905 14.37 -19.66 9.68
CA TYR A 905 12.97 -19.25 9.64
C TYR A 905 12.88 -17.77 9.30
N ARG A 906 11.72 -17.33 8.82
CA ARG A 906 11.45 -15.92 8.49
C ARG A 906 11.39 -15.11 9.78
N TYR A 907 11.81 -13.84 9.72
CA TYR A 907 11.67 -12.97 10.87
C TYR A 907 10.18 -12.73 11.20
N PHE A 908 9.92 -12.40 12.45
CA PHE A 908 8.65 -11.95 12.97
C PHE A 908 8.80 -10.47 13.33
N ALA A 909 8.09 -9.60 12.62
CA ALA A 909 8.00 -8.19 12.98
C ALA A 909 7.29 -8.07 14.33
N THR A 910 7.92 -7.40 15.27
CA THR A 910 7.40 -7.20 16.64
C THR A 910 6.65 -5.88 16.72
N ASP A 911 5.55 -5.84 17.47
CA ASP A 911 4.90 -4.58 17.80
C ASP A 911 5.78 -3.69 18.73
N PRO A 912 5.59 -2.36 18.73
CA PRO A 912 6.34 -1.44 19.58
C PRO A 912 5.73 -1.29 21.00
N LEU A 913 5.13 -2.33 21.56
CA LEU A 913 4.42 -2.28 22.85
C LEU A 913 5.04 -3.23 23.91
N PRO A 914 5.00 -2.90 25.21
CA PRO A 914 5.57 -3.76 26.25
C PRO A 914 4.68 -4.99 26.52
N GLY A 915 4.97 -6.11 25.85
CA GLY A 915 4.21 -7.36 25.95
C GLY A 915 5.01 -8.57 25.46
N TRP A 916 4.54 -9.78 25.78
CA TRP A 916 5.07 -11.00 25.16
C TRP A 916 4.25 -11.33 23.92
N GLU A 917 4.83 -11.09 22.75
CA GLU A 917 4.38 -11.63 21.48
C GLU A 917 4.89 -13.06 21.28
N HIS A 918 4.23 -13.84 20.42
CA HIS A 918 4.56 -15.25 20.18
C HIS A 918 5.13 -15.46 18.78
N TYR A 919 6.46 -15.36 18.66
CA TYR A 919 7.16 -15.75 17.44
C TYR A 919 7.19 -17.28 17.34
N THR A 920 6.36 -17.83 16.46
CA THR A 920 6.23 -19.28 16.25
C THR A 920 6.73 -19.71 14.87
N ASP A 921 6.92 -21.02 14.68
CA ASP A 921 7.29 -21.60 13.37
C ASP A 921 6.26 -21.32 12.25
N ALA A 922 5.06 -20.85 12.59
CA ALA A 922 4.04 -20.44 11.63
C ALA A 922 4.47 -19.20 10.81
N ALA A 923 5.47 -18.43 11.25
CA ALA A 923 6.14 -17.41 10.43
C ALA A 923 6.76 -18.01 9.15
N GLY A 924 7.04 -19.32 9.15
CA GLY A 924 7.48 -20.07 7.98
C GLY A 924 9.00 -20.17 7.85
N LEU A 925 9.43 -21.15 7.07
CA LEU A 925 10.83 -21.35 6.72
C LEU A 925 11.25 -20.33 5.65
N LEU A 926 12.39 -19.65 5.85
CA LEU A 926 13.02 -18.79 4.85
C LEU A 926 13.95 -19.61 3.95
N SER A 927 14.79 -20.45 4.55
CA SER A 927 15.70 -21.34 3.83
C SER A 927 15.99 -22.61 4.63
N ALA A 928 16.33 -23.69 3.92
CA ALA A 928 17.03 -24.81 4.54
C ALA A 928 18.06 -25.42 3.61
N SER A 929 19.14 -25.93 4.20
CA SER A 929 20.15 -26.75 3.54
C SER A 929 20.28 -28.08 4.28
N GLY A 930 20.66 -29.14 3.55
CA GLY A 930 20.80 -30.48 4.11
C GLY A 930 19.49 -31.25 4.31
N ALA A 931 19.60 -32.58 4.38
CA ALA A 931 18.45 -33.48 4.57
C ALA A 931 18.19 -33.74 6.06
N PRO A 932 16.93 -34.03 6.48
CA PRO A 932 16.66 -34.59 7.80
C PRO A 932 17.41 -35.90 8.04
N CYS A 933 17.77 -36.16 9.29
CA CYS A 933 18.68 -37.23 9.71
C CYS A 933 18.36 -37.70 11.13
N ASP A 934 18.76 -38.90 11.52
CA ASP A 934 18.82 -39.28 12.94
C ASP A 934 19.91 -38.46 13.66
N LEU A 935 19.65 -38.07 14.90
CA LEU A 935 20.69 -37.57 15.81
C LEU A 935 21.30 -38.74 16.57
N ARG A 936 22.63 -38.85 16.55
CA ARG A 936 23.39 -39.93 17.22
C ARG A 936 24.63 -39.32 17.88
N ASN A 937 24.57 -39.11 19.19
CA ASN A 937 25.41 -38.14 19.91
C ASN A 937 25.42 -36.76 19.20
N GLY A 938 24.29 -36.39 18.59
CA GLY A 938 24.16 -35.20 17.77
C GLY A 938 24.11 -33.91 18.57
N THR A 939 24.22 -32.78 17.86
CA THR A 939 24.12 -31.43 18.43
C THR A 939 23.07 -30.63 17.66
N VAL A 940 22.21 -29.92 18.39
CA VAL A 940 21.25 -28.96 17.85
C VAL A 940 21.53 -27.59 18.43
N GLN A 941 21.58 -26.57 17.58
CA GLN A 941 21.82 -25.18 17.97
C GLN A 941 20.71 -24.28 17.43
N ALA A 942 20.13 -23.45 18.31
CA ALA A 942 19.25 -22.35 17.94
C ALA A 942 20.02 -21.02 18.06
N LYS A 943 19.91 -20.15 17.05
CA LYS A 943 20.39 -18.77 17.05
C LYS A 943 19.21 -17.83 16.88
N VAL A 944 19.09 -16.81 17.72
CA VAL A 944 18.04 -15.79 17.64
C VAL A 944 18.67 -14.40 17.53
N TRP A 945 18.27 -13.60 16.56
CA TRP A 945 18.75 -12.22 16.32
C TRP A 945 17.64 -11.28 15.91
N ASN A 946 17.88 -9.97 15.99
CA ASN A 946 17.05 -8.98 15.30
C ASN A 946 17.53 -8.93 13.84
N ALA A 947 16.66 -9.28 12.91
CA ALA A 947 16.85 -9.14 11.47
C ALA A 947 16.54 -7.73 10.98
N LEU A 948 15.65 -7.02 11.68
CA LEU A 948 15.29 -5.62 11.46
C LEU A 948 15.39 -4.81 12.76
N GLY A 949 15.43 -3.49 12.63
CA GLY A 949 15.30 -2.55 13.75
C GLY A 949 16.62 -2.00 14.29
N ASN A 950 16.51 -0.87 15.00
CA ASN A 950 17.64 -0.13 15.58
C ASN A 950 17.66 -0.17 17.13
N ALA A 951 16.92 -1.10 17.72
CA ALA A 951 16.91 -1.36 19.16
C ALA A 951 17.15 -2.85 19.47
N PRO A 952 17.36 -3.22 20.75
CA PRO A 952 17.48 -4.61 21.18
C PRO A 952 16.17 -5.14 21.77
N SER A 953 15.61 -6.20 21.21
CA SER A 953 14.41 -6.88 21.74
C SER A 953 14.75 -7.83 22.89
N THR A 954 13.73 -8.27 23.63
CA THR A 954 13.84 -9.27 24.71
C THR A 954 13.29 -10.62 24.25
N LEU A 955 13.99 -11.71 24.56
CA LEU A 955 13.57 -13.09 24.34
C LEU A 955 13.29 -13.77 25.69
N GLY A 956 12.13 -14.41 25.82
CA GLY A 956 11.78 -15.25 26.96
C GLY A 956 12.59 -16.55 26.98
N THR A 957 12.99 -16.99 28.18
CA THR A 957 13.69 -18.27 28.41
C THR A 957 12.96 -19.09 29.48
N GLY A 958 13.28 -20.38 29.59
CA GLY A 958 12.63 -21.29 30.56
C GLY A 958 11.31 -21.84 30.03
N ASP A 959 10.23 -21.68 30.78
CA ASP A 959 8.87 -22.12 30.44
C ASP A 959 8.11 -21.16 29.50
N LEU A 960 8.68 -19.99 29.21
CA LEU A 960 8.13 -19.01 28.24
C LEU A 960 8.34 -19.39 26.77
N SER A 961 9.36 -20.18 26.45
CA SER A 961 9.76 -20.46 25.06
C SER A 961 10.13 -21.93 24.88
N ALA A 962 9.81 -22.54 23.75
CA ALA A 962 10.10 -23.94 23.47
C ALA A 962 10.45 -24.20 21.98
N LEU A 963 11.40 -25.09 21.76
CA LEU A 963 11.79 -25.65 20.47
C LEU A 963 11.39 -27.13 20.45
N ARG A 964 10.64 -27.59 19.45
CA ARG A 964 10.24 -29.00 19.29
C ARG A 964 10.79 -29.55 17.99
N LEU A 965 11.69 -30.50 18.11
CA LEU A 965 12.35 -31.17 16.99
C LEU A 965 11.40 -32.25 16.42
N PRO A 966 11.39 -32.51 15.09
CA PRO A 966 10.57 -33.53 14.43
C PRO A 966 11.11 -34.97 14.65
N TYR A 967 11.24 -35.38 15.92
CA TYR A 967 11.97 -36.56 16.36
C TYR A 967 11.26 -37.34 17.47
N THR A 968 11.66 -38.60 17.66
CA THR A 968 11.23 -39.52 18.74
C THR A 968 12.40 -40.30 19.33
#